data_AF-V4AJ81-F1
#
_entry.id   AF-V4AJ81-F1
#
_cell.length_a   1.000
_cell.length_b   1.000
_cell.length_c   1.000
_cell.angle_alpha   90.00
_cell.angle_beta   90.00
_cell.angle_gamma   90.00
#
_symmetry.space_group_name_H-M   'P 1'
#
loop_
_entity.id
_entity.type
_entity.pdbx_description
1 polymer ?
#
loop_
_entity_poly.entity_id
_entity_poly.type
_entity_poly.pdbx_seq_one_letter_code
_entity_poly.pdbx_strand_id
1 'polypeptide(L)'
;MADRSSTREITHYLNVENAKIIAFLMVAGFVMYHSIIHLKYGNDSCKWLMSDGRFPGYHTWQPYGCMTHKYTKSDARMCMHYLSYWGGRNHIVFLGDSRIRQLYFDFVNLINRWSIKLNNGSKEALNNFEVNLTTIQPLIKKLKDSTKVLWLLQDPVDELKLNVNRSAITNEQIDDYNKVSIDILENSPAMVWSSSRLVAQGMKKESPDGLHISQSALELDSQILINMYCNNDMNHNDGTCCNTPETTTPLQIVTFSVLLVCIVSAIALFLVLSRLMVCFLLHSSMIYTENASEIFTSLAKLAIIMFYFYLCDRTNFFMKENKYYTHVNFFLPFAYVMILGFFFTENTEQTALLHRDQTDEWKGWMQLVILIYHLTGASKVLPIYMHIRVLVSSYLFLTGFGHFTYFWTKGEYSLFRFCQVLFRLNLLVICLCFVMNRPYQFYYFVPLVSYWFLIMYITMAIWPHLTKTSAETNTLHYIYMIVKFIILATCICLFYLSEVFFEKVFLTRPFKGLFVTSDDSIHEWRFRWQLDRFSVLYGMIFAFAHQLLLKYKIVSDTSTGDLFSKPISTIVMAIGVAGIAGYTIFSCFCRNKLECNEFHSYLTFLPIISYIVLRNVPGWLRTRYSSFFAWFGRISLELFIVQYHIWLAADTHGVLVLIPSYPVLNVIITSFIFICVSHEMSKITNVLVKYAVPSDWKSLLRNLILFIAILLPIGITNGMFS
;
A
#
# COMPACT_ATOMS: atom_id res chain seq x y z
N MET A 1 42.44 14.56 17.89
CA MET A 1 41.32 15.00 18.76
C MET A 1 40.27 15.84 18.02
N ALA A 2 40.63 16.66 17.04
CA ALA A 2 39.67 17.46 16.25
C ALA A 2 38.62 16.63 15.47
N ASP A 3 39.00 15.47 14.91
CA ASP A 3 38.12 14.64 14.07
C ASP A 3 37.01 13.90 14.86
N ARG A 4 37.23 13.65 16.16
CA ARG A 4 36.20 13.11 17.07
C ARG A 4 35.19 14.17 17.52
N SER A 5 35.55 15.46 17.44
CA SER A 5 34.68 16.59 17.83
C SER A 5 33.66 16.88 16.73
N SER A 6 34.12 17.02 15.48
CA SER A 6 33.28 17.23 14.30
C SER A 6 32.30 16.08 14.07
N THR A 7 32.76 14.82 14.21
CA THR A 7 31.89 13.65 14.07
C THR A 7 30.78 13.62 15.13
N ARG A 8 31.08 14.04 16.38
CA ARG A 8 30.09 14.14 17.46
C ARG A 8 29.09 15.28 17.27
N GLU A 9 29.53 16.42 16.74
CA GLU A 9 28.63 17.52 16.38
C GLU A 9 27.68 17.12 15.25
N ILE A 10 28.17 16.45 14.20
CA ILE A 10 27.34 15.99 13.08
C ILE A 10 26.34 14.92 13.53
N THR A 11 26.74 13.96 14.36
CA THR A 11 25.81 12.95 14.91
C THR A 11 24.79 13.54 15.89
N HIS A 12 25.11 14.64 16.57
CA HIS A 12 24.15 15.36 17.40
C HIS A 12 23.02 15.96 16.56
N TYR A 13 23.32 16.53 15.39
CA TYR A 13 22.31 17.10 14.49
C TYR A 13 21.61 16.05 13.61
N LEU A 14 22.31 15.01 13.16
CA LEU A 14 21.75 13.92 12.35
C LEU A 14 21.25 12.77 13.23
N ASN A 15 20.24 13.06 14.04
CA ASN A 15 19.58 12.06 14.88
C ASN A 15 18.13 11.80 14.43
N VAL A 16 17.59 10.66 14.85
CA VAL A 16 16.24 10.20 14.48
C VAL A 16 15.14 11.14 14.98
N GLU A 17 15.32 11.80 16.12
CA GLU A 17 14.31 12.73 16.66
C GLU A 17 14.26 14.03 15.81
N ASN A 18 15.41 14.56 15.39
CA ASN A 18 15.48 15.69 14.46
C ASN A 18 14.87 15.33 13.10
N ALA A 19 15.12 14.11 12.59
CA ALA A 19 14.53 13.64 11.34
C ALA A 19 12.99 13.63 11.42
N LYS A 20 12.41 13.19 12.55
CA LYS A 20 10.95 13.23 12.76
C LYS A 20 10.40 14.65 12.85
N ILE A 21 11.12 15.57 13.48
CA ILE A 21 10.72 16.99 13.52
C ILE A 21 10.69 17.56 12.10
N ILE A 22 11.71 17.29 11.29
CA ILE A 22 11.74 17.69 9.87
C ILE A 22 10.56 17.08 9.12
N ALA A 23 10.29 15.78 9.29
CA ALA A 23 9.16 15.11 8.65
C ALA A 23 7.81 15.74 9.06
N PHE A 24 7.63 16.09 10.33
CA PHE A 24 6.44 16.78 10.83
C PHE A 24 6.27 18.16 10.19
N LEU A 25 7.35 18.95 10.12
CA LEU A 25 7.33 20.27 9.47
C LEU A 25 7.05 20.15 7.97
N MET A 26 7.59 19.14 7.29
CA MET A 26 7.30 18.88 5.88
C MET A 26 5.83 18.55 5.67
N VAL A 27 5.25 17.66 6.48
CA VAL A 27 3.82 17.32 6.40
C VAL A 27 2.96 18.57 6.61
N ALA A 28 3.25 19.36 7.64
CA ALA A 28 2.53 20.62 7.89
C ALA A 28 2.66 21.61 6.71
N GLY A 29 3.84 21.72 6.12
CA GLY A 29 4.10 22.52 4.93
C GLY A 29 3.32 22.05 3.70
N PHE A 30 3.26 20.74 3.44
CA PHE A 30 2.46 20.19 2.35
C PHE A 30 0.96 20.37 2.57
N VAL A 31 0.47 20.20 3.80
CA VAL A 31 -0.92 20.49 4.13
C VAL A 31 -1.23 21.95 3.82
N MET A 32 -0.41 22.89 4.30
CA MET A 32 -0.60 24.31 4.00
C MET A 32 -0.55 24.61 2.50
N TYR A 33 0.42 24.05 1.78
CA TYR A 33 0.58 24.25 0.32
C TYR A 33 -0.63 23.75 -0.46
N HIS A 34 -1.07 22.51 -0.22
CA HIS A 34 -2.24 21.94 -0.90
C HIS A 34 -3.52 22.67 -0.50
N SER A 35 -3.68 23.12 0.75
CA SER A 35 -4.79 23.98 1.14
C SER A 35 -4.87 25.26 0.30
N ILE A 36 -3.74 25.92 0.03
CA ILE A 36 -3.69 27.13 -0.83
C ILE A 36 -4.07 26.78 -2.28
N ILE A 37 -3.61 25.65 -2.80
CA ILE A 37 -3.99 25.17 -4.14
C ILE A 37 -5.50 24.96 -4.23
N HIS A 38 -6.09 24.25 -3.28
CA HIS A 38 -7.53 23.98 -3.26
C HIS A 38 -8.36 25.26 -3.14
N LEU A 39 -7.90 26.24 -2.37
CA LEU A 39 -8.53 27.55 -2.26
C LEU A 39 -8.49 28.34 -3.58
N LYS A 40 -7.42 28.20 -4.38
CA LYS A 40 -7.24 28.95 -5.64
C LYS A 40 -7.86 28.27 -6.86
N TYR A 41 -7.74 26.96 -6.97
CA TYR A 41 -8.10 26.20 -8.19
C TYR A 41 -9.33 25.31 -8.02
N GLY A 42 -9.83 25.14 -6.79
CA GLY A 42 -10.91 24.23 -6.44
C GLY A 42 -10.44 22.78 -6.27
N ASN A 43 -11.35 21.93 -5.77
CA ASN A 43 -11.11 20.50 -5.47
C ASN A 43 -11.94 19.58 -6.39
N ASP A 44 -12.22 20.03 -7.62
CA ASP A 44 -12.99 19.24 -8.58
C ASP A 44 -12.05 18.35 -9.39
N SER A 45 -12.00 17.06 -9.02
CA SER A 45 -11.19 16.06 -9.73
C SER A 45 -11.61 15.88 -11.18
N CYS A 46 -12.84 16.25 -11.53
CA CYS A 46 -13.33 16.19 -12.89
C CYS A 46 -12.78 17.29 -13.77
N LYS A 47 -12.60 18.49 -13.20
CA LYS A 47 -11.89 19.58 -13.88
C LYS A 47 -10.43 19.19 -14.15
N TRP A 48 -9.77 18.52 -13.20
CA TRP A 48 -8.38 18.08 -13.38
C TRP A 48 -8.24 17.07 -14.52
N LEU A 49 -9.09 16.04 -14.56
CA LEU A 49 -9.13 15.02 -15.63
C LEU A 49 -9.21 15.64 -17.05
N MET A 50 -9.98 16.72 -17.20
CA MET A 50 -10.23 17.36 -18.49
C MET A 50 -9.19 18.42 -18.85
N SER A 51 -8.34 18.82 -17.91
CA SER A 51 -7.43 19.96 -18.08
C SER A 51 -6.02 19.56 -18.53
N ASP A 52 -5.31 18.75 -17.75
CA ASP A 52 -3.87 18.53 -17.92
C ASP A 52 -3.45 17.11 -17.54
N GLY A 53 -2.30 16.68 -18.05
CA GLY A 53 -1.75 15.35 -17.81
C GLY A 53 -0.44 15.11 -18.55
N ARG A 54 0.03 13.86 -18.52
CA ARG A 54 1.27 13.45 -19.18
C ARG A 54 1.23 11.99 -19.62
N PHE A 55 2.21 11.63 -20.45
CA PHE A 55 2.52 10.24 -20.79
C PHE A 55 3.64 9.70 -19.89
N PRO A 56 3.35 8.97 -18.80
CA PRO A 56 4.39 8.30 -18.00
C PRO A 56 5.07 7.14 -18.75
N GLY A 57 4.44 6.64 -19.81
CA GLY A 57 4.94 5.55 -20.64
C GLY A 57 4.30 5.53 -22.01
N TYR A 58 4.70 4.58 -22.85
CA TYR A 58 4.15 4.43 -24.19
C TYR A 58 2.64 4.10 -24.14
N HIS A 59 1.81 4.80 -24.92
CA HIS A 59 0.35 4.60 -25.01
C HIS A 59 -0.44 4.66 -23.70
N THR A 60 0.09 5.35 -22.69
CA THR A 60 -0.59 5.48 -21.39
C THR A 60 -0.70 6.95 -21.02
N TRP A 61 -1.92 7.47 -20.93
CA TRP A 61 -2.21 8.83 -20.47
C TRP A 61 -2.52 8.84 -18.98
N GLN A 62 -1.94 9.80 -18.25
CA GLN A 62 -2.17 10.02 -16.81
C GLN A 62 -2.55 11.49 -16.58
N PRO A 63 -3.79 11.79 -16.14
CA PRO A 63 -4.13 13.14 -15.70
C PRO A 63 -3.41 13.48 -14.39
N TYR A 64 -3.15 14.76 -14.17
CA TYR A 64 -2.64 15.22 -12.87
C TYR A 64 -3.77 15.26 -11.83
N GLY A 65 -3.44 14.99 -10.57
CA GLY A 65 -4.37 15.18 -9.45
C GLY A 65 -5.25 13.98 -9.11
N CYS A 66 -5.65 13.16 -10.09
CA CYS A 66 -6.56 12.04 -9.89
C CYS A 66 -6.19 10.80 -10.74
N MET A 67 -6.82 9.67 -10.42
CA MET A 67 -6.59 8.40 -11.10
C MET A 67 -7.79 8.00 -11.95
N THR A 68 -7.53 7.48 -13.14
CA THR A 68 -8.57 6.97 -14.03
C THR A 68 -8.79 5.47 -13.79
N HIS A 69 -10.05 5.05 -13.93
CA HIS A 69 -10.45 3.66 -14.07
C HIS A 69 -10.36 3.26 -15.56
N LYS A 70 -9.96 2.02 -15.85
CA LYS A 70 -9.92 1.50 -17.21
C LYS A 70 -11.21 0.76 -17.54
N TYR A 71 -12.12 1.44 -18.24
CA TYR A 71 -13.42 0.87 -18.62
C TYR A 71 -13.29 -0.20 -19.70
N THR A 72 -13.92 -1.35 -19.46
CA THR A 72 -14.20 -2.35 -20.49
C THR A 72 -15.53 -2.07 -21.20
N LYS A 73 -15.80 -2.79 -22.29
CA LYS A 73 -17.09 -2.70 -23.00
C LYS A 73 -18.28 -3.11 -22.11
N SER A 74 -18.09 -4.07 -21.20
CA SER A 74 -19.12 -4.47 -20.24
C SER A 74 -19.38 -3.38 -19.21
N ASP A 75 -18.33 -2.74 -18.68
CA ASP A 75 -18.46 -1.68 -17.67
C ASP A 75 -19.18 -0.47 -18.26
N ALA A 76 -18.82 -0.09 -19.48
CA ALA A 76 -19.46 1.00 -20.21
C ALA A 76 -20.95 0.75 -20.43
N ARG A 77 -21.32 -0.47 -20.85
CA ARG A 77 -22.72 -0.86 -21.03
C ARG A 77 -23.48 -0.84 -19.71
N MET A 78 -22.86 -1.34 -18.64
CA MET A 78 -23.45 -1.36 -17.30
C MET A 78 -23.73 0.06 -16.79
N CYS A 79 -22.77 0.98 -16.93
CA CYS A 79 -22.95 2.39 -16.62
C CYS A 79 -24.16 2.99 -17.35
N MET A 80 -24.24 2.81 -18.68
CA MET A 80 -25.34 3.37 -19.47
C MET A 80 -26.70 2.81 -19.03
N HIS A 81 -26.80 1.51 -18.75
CA HIS A 81 -28.05 0.93 -18.24
C HIS A 81 -28.41 1.45 -16.84
N TYR A 82 -27.43 1.56 -15.94
CA TYR A 82 -27.64 2.05 -14.58
C TYR A 82 -28.19 3.47 -14.58
N LEU A 83 -27.55 4.38 -15.34
CA LEU A 83 -27.99 5.76 -15.48
C LEU A 83 -29.41 5.86 -16.07
N SER A 84 -29.73 5.05 -17.07
CA SER A 84 -31.08 5.03 -17.66
C SER A 84 -32.13 4.50 -16.68
N TYR A 85 -31.78 3.53 -15.82
CA TYR A 85 -32.70 2.92 -14.87
C TYR A 85 -33.12 3.92 -13.78
N TRP A 86 -32.19 4.73 -13.28
CA TRP A 86 -32.45 5.74 -12.24
C TRP A 86 -33.06 7.05 -12.78
N GLY A 87 -33.60 7.03 -14.01
CA GLY A 87 -34.27 8.17 -14.61
C GLY A 87 -33.35 9.20 -15.27
N GLY A 88 -32.04 8.91 -15.39
CA GLY A 88 -31.10 9.71 -16.14
C GLY A 88 -31.38 9.66 -17.64
N ARG A 89 -31.23 10.80 -18.33
CA ARG A 89 -31.37 10.89 -19.78
C ARG A 89 -30.00 10.68 -20.44
N ASN A 90 -29.77 9.49 -20.99
CA ASN A 90 -28.57 9.18 -21.79
C ASN A 90 -28.68 9.76 -23.21
N HIS A 91 -28.83 11.08 -23.32
CA HIS A 91 -28.81 11.76 -24.61
C HIS A 91 -27.44 12.40 -24.83
N ILE A 92 -26.53 11.62 -25.42
CA ILE A 92 -25.24 12.13 -25.86
C ILE A 92 -25.43 12.65 -27.29
N VAL A 93 -25.40 13.98 -27.43
CA VAL A 93 -25.40 14.63 -28.74
C VAL A 93 -23.97 15.04 -29.02
N PHE A 94 -23.30 14.34 -29.92
CA PHE A 94 -22.06 14.85 -30.49
C PHE A 94 -22.44 16.03 -31.40
N LEU A 95 -21.78 17.18 -31.26
CA LEU A 95 -21.93 18.33 -32.16
C LEU A 95 -20.52 18.65 -32.67
N GLY A 96 -20.27 18.34 -33.93
CA GLY A 96 -18.91 18.37 -34.47
C GLY A 96 -18.87 18.02 -35.96
N ASP A 97 -17.66 17.93 -36.51
CA ASP A 97 -17.42 17.73 -37.93
C ASP A 97 -17.38 16.24 -38.35
N SER A 98 -17.44 16.06 -39.68
CA SER A 98 -17.30 14.87 -40.55
C SER A 98 -17.83 13.49 -40.14
N ARG A 99 -18.44 13.31 -38.97
CA ARG A 99 -18.96 12.00 -38.54
C ARG A 99 -20.46 11.98 -38.23
N ILE A 100 -21.12 13.15 -38.15
CA ILE A 100 -22.60 13.31 -38.26
C ILE A 100 -23.02 13.48 -39.74
N ARG A 101 -22.27 12.78 -40.59
CA ARG A 101 -21.84 13.29 -41.90
C ARG A 101 -22.95 13.47 -42.92
N GLN A 102 -24.02 12.69 -42.90
CA GLN A 102 -25.04 12.75 -43.95
C GLN A 102 -26.11 13.83 -43.70
N LEU A 103 -26.62 13.98 -42.48
CA LEU A 103 -27.55 15.08 -42.14
C LEU A 103 -26.81 16.43 -42.01
N TYR A 104 -25.55 16.39 -41.60
CA TYR A 104 -24.67 17.55 -41.45
C TYR A 104 -24.20 18.11 -42.79
N PHE A 105 -23.88 17.31 -43.82
CA PHE A 105 -23.35 17.87 -45.08
C PHE A 105 -24.36 18.74 -45.82
N ASP A 106 -25.65 18.41 -45.79
CA ASP A 106 -26.67 19.29 -46.37
C ASP A 106 -26.83 20.59 -45.57
N PHE A 107 -26.74 20.53 -44.23
CA PHE A 107 -26.86 21.71 -43.38
C PHE A 107 -25.59 22.58 -43.34
N VAL A 108 -24.40 21.98 -43.46
CA VAL A 108 -23.09 22.65 -43.34
C VAL A 108 -22.53 23.16 -44.66
N ASN A 109 -22.97 22.62 -45.80
CA ASN A 109 -22.80 23.33 -47.07
C ASN A 109 -23.41 24.74 -47.02
N LEU A 110 -24.36 24.98 -46.10
CA LEU A 110 -24.98 26.27 -45.88
C LEU A 110 -24.29 27.16 -44.83
N ILE A 111 -23.51 26.62 -43.86
CA ILE A 111 -23.08 27.41 -42.67
C ILE A 111 -21.58 27.40 -42.35
N ASN A 112 -20.77 26.36 -42.60
CA ASN A 112 -19.38 26.41 -42.11
C ASN A 112 -18.41 25.48 -42.85
N ARG A 113 -17.74 26.01 -43.86
CA ARG A 113 -16.54 25.36 -44.39
C ARG A 113 -15.36 25.79 -43.48
N TRP A 114 -14.42 24.88 -43.21
CA TRP A 114 -13.16 25.06 -42.48
C TRP A 114 -12.48 26.44 -42.64
N SER A 115 -12.64 27.33 -41.64
CA SER A 115 -12.19 28.72 -41.71
C SER A 115 -10.71 28.88 -42.04
N ILE A 116 -9.83 28.08 -41.43
CA ILE A 116 -8.37 28.14 -41.67
C ILE A 116 -8.05 27.76 -43.12
N LYS A 117 -8.61 26.63 -43.59
CA LYS A 117 -8.34 26.12 -44.94
C LYS A 117 -8.86 27.05 -46.04
N LEU A 118 -10.04 27.64 -45.86
CA LEU A 118 -10.67 28.47 -46.92
C LEU A 118 -10.10 29.86 -46.99
N ASN A 119 -9.79 30.43 -45.82
CA ASN A 119 -9.25 31.77 -45.74
C ASN A 119 -7.72 31.76 -45.78
N ASN A 120 -7.13 30.62 -46.15
CA ASN A 120 -5.69 30.41 -46.24
C ASN A 120 -4.94 30.91 -44.98
N GLY A 121 -5.56 30.74 -43.81
CA GLY A 121 -4.99 31.19 -42.55
C GLY A 121 -5.08 32.69 -42.25
N SER A 122 -6.00 33.44 -42.86
CA SER A 122 -6.08 34.91 -42.66
C SER A 122 -6.49 35.30 -41.23
N LYS A 123 -5.96 36.44 -40.77
CA LYS A 123 -6.31 37.03 -39.46
C LYS A 123 -7.78 37.46 -39.37
N GLU A 124 -8.37 37.86 -40.49
CA GLU A 124 -9.79 38.23 -40.56
C GLU A 124 -10.70 37.05 -40.19
N ALA A 125 -10.34 35.84 -40.61
CA ALA A 125 -11.09 34.63 -40.28
C ALA A 125 -11.01 34.25 -38.79
N LEU A 126 -9.92 34.59 -38.12
CA LEU A 126 -9.76 34.40 -36.68
C LEU A 126 -10.64 35.41 -35.91
N ASN A 127 -10.62 36.68 -36.29
CA ASN A 127 -11.47 37.71 -35.69
C ASN A 127 -12.97 37.39 -35.87
N ASN A 128 -13.36 36.91 -37.04
CA ASN A 128 -14.75 36.47 -37.28
C ASN A 128 -15.13 35.28 -36.40
N PHE A 129 -14.20 34.35 -36.16
CA PHE A 129 -14.42 33.24 -35.25
C PHE A 129 -14.62 33.70 -33.80
N GLU A 130 -13.81 34.66 -33.35
CA GLU A 130 -13.95 35.28 -32.02
C GLU A 130 -15.32 35.92 -31.83
N VAL A 131 -15.79 36.72 -32.78
CA VAL A 131 -17.12 37.36 -32.74
C VAL A 131 -18.24 36.33 -32.72
N ASN A 132 -18.13 35.29 -33.56
CA ASN A 132 -19.12 34.21 -33.62
C ASN A 132 -19.20 33.44 -32.29
N LEU A 133 -18.05 33.10 -31.71
CA LEU A 133 -18.02 32.36 -30.45
C LEU A 133 -18.54 33.20 -29.28
N THR A 134 -18.23 34.49 -29.27
CA THR A 134 -18.79 35.46 -28.29
C THR A 134 -20.31 35.52 -28.38
N THR A 135 -20.87 35.39 -29.59
CA THR A 135 -22.34 35.36 -29.80
C THR A 135 -22.97 34.06 -29.30
N ILE A 136 -22.24 32.94 -29.31
CA ILE A 136 -22.70 31.62 -28.85
C ILE A 136 -22.62 31.49 -27.33
N GLN A 137 -21.65 32.14 -26.67
CA GLN A 137 -21.42 32.02 -25.22
C GLN A 137 -22.69 32.25 -24.36
N PRO A 138 -23.58 33.23 -24.62
CA PRO A 138 -24.85 33.37 -23.91
C PRO A 138 -25.83 32.22 -24.13
N LEU A 139 -25.82 31.58 -25.30
CA LEU A 139 -26.68 30.43 -25.59
C LEU A 139 -26.23 29.20 -24.79
N ILE A 140 -24.91 28.99 -24.68
CA ILE A 140 -24.34 27.96 -23.79
C ILE A 140 -24.77 28.19 -22.35
N LYS A 141 -24.81 29.45 -21.90
CA LYS A 141 -25.27 29.79 -20.54
C LYS A 141 -26.71 29.37 -20.27
N LYS A 142 -27.59 29.43 -21.27
CA LYS A 142 -28.98 28.96 -21.15
C LYS A 142 -29.09 27.44 -20.99
N LEU A 143 -28.09 26.68 -21.43
CA LEU A 143 -28.07 25.21 -21.36
C LEU A 143 -27.54 24.67 -20.02
N LYS A 144 -26.99 25.54 -19.16
CA LYS A 144 -26.31 25.16 -17.91
C LYS A 144 -27.12 24.18 -17.04
N ASP A 145 -28.41 24.45 -16.86
CA ASP A 145 -29.24 23.72 -15.91
C ASP A 145 -29.79 22.39 -16.49
N SER A 146 -29.75 22.24 -17.81
CA SER A 146 -30.28 21.05 -18.51
C SER A 146 -29.19 20.17 -19.14
N THR A 147 -27.98 20.69 -19.34
CA THR A 147 -26.97 20.04 -20.19
C THR A 147 -25.55 20.42 -19.76
N LYS A 148 -24.70 19.41 -19.60
CA LYS A 148 -23.25 19.60 -19.45
C LYS A 148 -22.64 19.85 -20.84
N VAL A 149 -22.14 21.05 -21.07
CA VAL A 149 -21.49 21.41 -22.34
C VAL A 149 -20.00 21.16 -22.23
N LEU A 150 -19.46 20.34 -23.14
CA LEU A 150 -18.03 20.06 -23.25
C LEU A 150 -17.51 20.65 -24.57
N TRP A 151 -16.50 21.51 -24.49
CA TRP A 151 -15.86 22.12 -25.65
C TRP A 151 -14.50 21.45 -25.92
N LEU A 152 -14.42 20.67 -26.99
CA LEU A 152 -13.19 20.02 -27.42
C LEU A 152 -12.29 21.04 -28.14
N LEU A 153 -11.05 21.18 -27.69
CA LEU A 153 -10.05 21.99 -28.38
C LEU A 153 -9.62 21.32 -29.68
N GLN A 154 -9.17 22.11 -30.64
CA GLN A 154 -8.64 21.59 -31.90
C GLN A 154 -7.30 20.88 -31.68
N ASP A 155 -7.20 19.66 -32.19
CA ASP A 155 -6.01 18.81 -32.09
C ASP A 155 -4.86 19.34 -32.97
N PRO A 156 -3.60 19.10 -32.58
CA PRO A 156 -2.46 19.48 -33.39
C PRO A 156 -2.32 18.56 -34.61
N VAL A 157 -1.80 19.11 -35.71
CA VAL A 157 -1.60 18.40 -36.98
C VAL A 157 -0.13 18.05 -37.19
N ASP A 158 0.13 16.90 -37.83
CA ASP A 158 1.46 16.58 -38.36
C ASP A 158 1.62 17.22 -39.74
N GLU A 159 2.13 18.46 -39.72
CA GLU A 159 2.29 19.31 -40.91
C GLU A 159 3.06 18.63 -42.05
N LEU A 160 3.99 17.72 -41.73
CA LEU A 160 4.78 16.98 -42.72
C LEU A 160 3.98 15.90 -43.44
N LYS A 161 2.92 15.39 -42.81
CA LYS A 161 2.04 14.35 -43.38
C LYS A 161 0.80 14.92 -44.04
N LEU A 162 0.53 16.21 -43.87
CA LEU A 162 -0.62 16.86 -44.46
C LEU A 162 -0.56 16.80 -45.99
N ASN A 163 -1.71 16.56 -46.60
CA ASN A 163 -1.88 16.72 -48.04
C ASN A 163 -1.59 18.17 -48.44
N VAL A 164 -0.98 18.39 -49.61
CA VAL A 164 -0.67 19.72 -50.18
C VAL A 164 -1.88 20.67 -50.14
N ASN A 165 -3.09 20.16 -50.37
CA ASN A 165 -4.33 20.95 -50.31
C ASN A 165 -4.71 21.44 -48.90
N ARG A 166 -3.96 21.07 -47.87
CA ARG A 166 -4.16 21.39 -46.45
C ARG A 166 -2.92 22.00 -45.81
N SER A 167 -1.89 22.34 -46.59
CA SER A 167 -0.65 22.96 -46.08
C SER A 167 -0.87 24.31 -45.41
N ALA A 168 -2.00 24.97 -45.71
CA ALA A 168 -2.42 26.20 -45.05
C ALA A 168 -2.80 26.01 -43.56
N ILE A 169 -2.95 24.78 -43.07
CA ILE A 169 -3.27 24.49 -41.67
C ILE A 169 -1.95 24.29 -40.91
N THR A 170 -1.62 25.26 -40.04
CA THR A 170 -0.44 25.20 -39.17
C THR A 170 -0.85 25.02 -37.72
N ASN A 171 0.05 24.45 -36.90
CA ASN A 171 -0.20 24.34 -35.46
C ASN A 171 -0.30 25.71 -34.77
N GLU A 172 0.41 26.72 -35.26
CA GLU A 172 0.34 28.09 -34.75
C GLU A 172 -1.08 28.66 -34.89
N GLN A 173 -1.70 28.51 -36.06
CA GLN A 173 -3.08 28.94 -36.26
C GLN A 173 -4.05 28.15 -35.38
N ILE A 174 -3.87 26.84 -35.27
CA ILE A 174 -4.72 26.02 -34.38
C ILE A 174 -4.62 26.52 -32.94
N ASP A 175 -3.43 26.89 -32.48
CA ASP A 175 -3.21 27.46 -31.15
C ASP A 175 -3.88 28.83 -30.97
N ASP A 176 -3.84 29.70 -31.98
CA ASP A 176 -4.56 30.99 -31.95
C ASP A 176 -6.08 30.80 -31.82
N TYR A 177 -6.67 29.88 -32.60
CA TYR A 177 -8.11 29.56 -32.52
C TYR A 177 -8.49 28.93 -31.17
N ASN A 178 -7.63 28.05 -30.64
CA ASN A 178 -7.83 27.44 -29.33
C ASN A 178 -7.74 28.47 -28.21
N LYS A 179 -6.81 29.42 -28.30
CA LYS A 179 -6.65 30.50 -27.33
C LYS A 179 -7.91 31.37 -27.26
N VAL A 180 -8.43 31.80 -28.41
CA VAL A 180 -9.72 32.51 -28.49
C VAL A 180 -10.85 31.70 -27.85
N SER A 181 -10.87 30.39 -28.08
CA SER A 181 -11.88 29.50 -27.50
C SER A 181 -11.80 29.44 -25.97
N ILE A 182 -10.58 29.33 -25.43
CA ILE A 182 -10.33 29.30 -23.99
C ILE A 182 -10.74 30.63 -23.35
N ASP A 183 -10.26 31.75 -23.90
CA ASP A 183 -10.49 33.09 -23.34
C ASP A 183 -12.00 33.45 -23.29
N ILE A 184 -12.74 33.11 -24.34
CA ILE A 184 -14.20 33.35 -24.38
C ILE A 184 -14.94 32.38 -23.44
N LEU A 185 -14.59 31.10 -23.44
CA LEU A 185 -15.37 30.09 -22.71
C LEU A 185 -15.01 29.98 -21.22
N GLU A 186 -13.91 30.57 -20.77
CA GLU A 186 -13.46 30.52 -19.36
C GLU A 186 -14.54 30.97 -18.37
N ASN A 187 -15.32 32.00 -18.73
CA ASN A 187 -16.40 32.55 -17.91
C ASN A 187 -17.79 31.96 -18.24
N SER A 188 -17.84 30.89 -19.03
CA SER A 188 -19.06 30.19 -19.41
C SER A 188 -19.22 28.88 -18.62
N PRO A 189 -20.41 28.26 -18.60
CA PRO A 189 -20.58 26.94 -18.00
C PRO A 189 -20.04 25.79 -18.88
N ALA A 190 -19.49 26.07 -20.06
CA ALA A 190 -18.82 25.05 -20.86
C ALA A 190 -17.50 24.64 -20.23
N MET A 191 -17.28 23.34 -20.14
CA MET A 191 -16.01 22.76 -19.72
C MET A 191 -15.11 22.61 -20.94
N VAL A 192 -13.95 23.27 -20.93
CA VAL A 192 -12.95 23.10 -21.99
C VAL A 192 -12.20 21.79 -21.78
N TRP A 193 -12.13 20.94 -22.81
CA TRP A 193 -11.43 19.67 -22.78
C TRP A 193 -10.02 19.82 -23.37
N SER A 194 -9.09 20.24 -22.51
CA SER A 194 -7.69 20.45 -22.88
C SER A 194 -6.86 19.17 -22.86
N SER A 195 -7.22 18.17 -22.05
CA SER A 195 -6.44 16.93 -21.97
C SER A 195 -6.44 16.10 -23.25
N SER A 196 -7.52 16.11 -24.05
CA SER A 196 -7.55 15.45 -25.36
C SER A 196 -6.54 16.06 -26.35
N ARG A 197 -6.43 17.40 -26.38
CA ARG A 197 -5.40 18.08 -27.17
C ARG A 197 -3.99 17.60 -26.81
N LEU A 198 -3.70 17.42 -25.52
CA LEU A 198 -2.40 16.94 -25.04
C LEU A 198 -2.15 15.47 -25.41
N VAL A 199 -3.17 14.62 -25.35
CA VAL A 199 -3.12 13.24 -25.86
C VAL A 199 -2.77 13.23 -27.34
N ALA A 200 -3.49 14.01 -28.16
CA ALA A 200 -3.25 14.14 -29.59
C ALA A 200 -1.84 14.71 -29.88
N GLN A 201 -1.36 15.67 -29.08
CA GLN A 201 -0.01 16.21 -29.21
C GLN A 201 1.08 15.16 -28.95
N GLY A 202 0.93 14.35 -27.90
CA GLY A 202 1.88 13.29 -27.56
C GLY A 202 1.94 12.17 -28.61
N MET A 203 0.85 11.97 -29.34
CA MET A 203 0.69 10.88 -30.32
C MET A 203 0.62 11.36 -31.77
N LYS A 204 0.94 12.64 -32.01
CA LYS A 204 0.80 13.33 -33.31
C LYS A 204 1.44 12.57 -34.48
N LYS A 205 2.62 11.99 -34.24
CA LYS A 205 3.38 11.23 -35.26
C LYS A 205 2.67 9.96 -35.74
N GLU A 206 1.71 9.45 -34.99
CA GLU A 206 0.94 8.25 -35.33
C GLU A 206 -0.30 8.56 -36.17
N SER A 207 -0.53 9.84 -36.49
CA SER A 207 -1.62 10.24 -37.38
C SER A 207 -1.50 9.54 -38.75
N PRO A 208 -2.61 9.00 -39.29
CA PRO A 208 -2.60 8.32 -40.58
C PRO A 208 -2.40 9.28 -41.77
N ASP A 209 -2.94 10.49 -41.71
CA ASP A 209 -2.90 11.49 -42.79
C ASP A 209 -2.42 12.88 -42.35
N GLY A 210 -1.85 12.96 -41.15
CA GLY A 210 -1.39 14.20 -40.53
C GLY A 210 -2.49 15.10 -39.98
N LEU A 211 -3.76 14.79 -40.23
CA LEU A 211 -4.91 15.57 -39.74
C LEU A 211 -5.69 14.80 -38.67
N HIS A 212 -6.01 13.53 -38.91
CA HIS A 212 -6.86 12.77 -38.01
C HIS A 212 -6.07 12.22 -36.82
N ILE A 213 -6.71 12.22 -35.65
CA ILE A 213 -6.18 11.57 -34.46
C ILE A 213 -5.97 10.06 -34.70
N SER A 214 -4.92 9.49 -34.11
CA SER A 214 -4.65 8.05 -34.23
C SER A 214 -5.69 7.23 -33.46
N GLN A 215 -5.86 5.96 -33.84
CA GLN A 215 -6.79 5.06 -33.17
C GLN A 215 -6.49 4.92 -31.67
N SER A 216 -5.21 4.85 -31.30
CA SER A 216 -4.77 4.75 -29.90
C SER A 216 -5.06 6.02 -29.10
N ALA A 217 -4.89 7.19 -29.70
CA ALA A 217 -5.26 8.46 -29.06
C ALA A 217 -6.79 8.59 -28.90
N LEU A 218 -7.58 8.16 -29.89
CA LEU A 218 -9.04 8.09 -29.79
C LEU A 218 -9.52 7.15 -28.66
N GLU A 219 -8.83 6.03 -28.44
CA GLU A 219 -9.11 5.11 -27.34
C GLU A 219 -8.85 5.75 -25.98
N LEU A 220 -7.76 6.51 -25.83
CA LEU A 220 -7.45 7.25 -24.61
C LEU A 220 -8.48 8.35 -24.34
N ASP A 221 -8.85 9.12 -25.36
CA ASP A 221 -9.88 10.16 -25.24
C ASP A 221 -11.24 9.58 -24.87
N SER A 222 -11.58 8.42 -25.43
CA SER A 222 -12.79 7.69 -25.05
C SER A 222 -12.76 7.24 -23.59
N GLN A 223 -11.60 6.82 -23.07
CA GLN A 223 -11.41 6.50 -21.66
C GLN A 223 -11.56 7.74 -20.77
N ILE A 224 -11.05 8.89 -21.17
CA ILE A 224 -11.22 10.16 -20.44
C ILE A 224 -12.70 10.53 -20.36
N LEU A 225 -13.42 10.51 -21.48
CA LEU A 225 -14.85 10.84 -21.52
C LEU A 225 -15.69 9.92 -20.64
N ILE A 226 -15.45 8.62 -20.72
CA ILE A 226 -16.25 7.66 -19.94
C ILE A 226 -15.95 7.75 -18.45
N ASN A 227 -14.69 8.02 -18.05
CA ASN A 227 -14.37 8.34 -16.65
C ASN A 227 -15.11 9.60 -16.20
N MET A 228 -15.19 10.61 -17.05
CA MET A 228 -15.91 11.85 -16.75
C MET A 228 -17.42 11.66 -16.59
N TYR A 229 -18.00 10.75 -17.37
CA TYR A 229 -19.44 10.51 -17.38
C TYR A 229 -19.91 9.46 -16.37
N CYS A 230 -19.12 8.41 -16.12
CA CYS A 230 -19.56 7.22 -15.38
C CYS A 230 -19.00 7.09 -13.96
N ASN A 231 -17.84 7.69 -13.63
CA ASN A 231 -17.15 7.34 -12.37
C ASN A 231 -17.94 7.68 -11.10
N ASN A 232 -18.78 8.70 -11.12
CA ASN A 232 -19.56 9.08 -9.95
C ASN A 232 -20.69 8.08 -9.62
N ASP A 233 -21.21 7.41 -10.65
CA ASP A 233 -22.35 6.50 -10.53
C ASP A 233 -21.90 5.03 -10.46
N MET A 234 -20.64 4.77 -10.81
CA MET A 234 -20.04 3.45 -10.79
C MET A 234 -19.11 3.34 -9.58
N ASN A 235 -19.39 2.39 -8.70
CA ASN A 235 -18.62 2.19 -7.46
C ASN A 235 -17.31 1.42 -7.72
N HIS A 236 -16.38 2.02 -8.46
CA HIS A 236 -15.06 1.46 -8.73
C HIS A 236 -14.03 1.92 -7.67
N ASN A 237 -13.21 0.99 -7.18
CA ASN A 237 -12.23 1.26 -6.12
C ASN A 237 -10.84 1.69 -6.64
N ASP A 238 -10.61 1.62 -7.95
CA ASP A 238 -9.33 1.85 -8.62
C ASP A 238 -9.26 3.19 -9.38
N GLY A 239 -10.31 4.01 -9.33
CA GLY A 239 -10.39 5.34 -9.94
C GLY A 239 -10.86 6.41 -8.97
N THR A 240 -10.28 7.62 -9.06
CA THR A 240 -10.63 8.77 -8.20
C THR A 240 -11.05 10.02 -8.99
N CYS A 241 -10.84 10.05 -10.30
CA CYS A 241 -11.29 11.16 -11.14
C CYS A 241 -12.82 11.19 -11.25
N CYS A 242 -13.43 12.37 -11.20
CA CYS A 242 -14.89 12.57 -11.32
C CYS A 242 -15.72 11.67 -10.37
N ASN A 243 -15.17 11.33 -9.20
CA ASN A 243 -15.85 10.51 -8.20
C ASN A 243 -16.00 11.32 -6.91
N THR A 244 -17.19 11.28 -6.32
CA THR A 244 -17.45 11.91 -5.02
C THR A 244 -16.91 11.02 -3.89
N PRO A 245 -16.11 11.57 -2.95
CA PRO A 245 -15.55 10.78 -1.87
C PRO A 245 -16.66 10.27 -0.93
N GLU A 246 -16.43 9.08 -0.35
CA GLU A 246 -17.33 8.47 0.63
C GLU A 246 -17.64 9.43 1.79
N THR A 247 -18.91 9.48 2.22
CA THR A 247 -19.33 10.32 3.34
C THR A 247 -18.80 9.77 4.67
N THR A 248 -18.52 10.68 5.62
CA THR A 248 -18.00 10.32 6.94
C THR A 248 -19.03 9.53 7.75
N THR A 249 -18.64 8.38 8.28
CA THR A 249 -19.54 7.54 9.08
C THR A 249 -19.59 7.97 10.55
N PRO A 250 -20.68 7.64 11.30
CA PRO A 250 -20.76 7.92 12.73
C PRO A 250 -19.60 7.34 13.54
N LEU A 251 -19.12 6.16 13.15
CA LEU A 251 -17.96 5.52 13.77
C LEU A 251 -16.69 6.37 13.64
N GLN A 252 -16.44 6.92 12.45
CA GLN A 252 -15.30 7.80 12.23
C GLN A 252 -15.43 9.08 13.06
N ILE A 253 -16.62 9.68 13.12
CA ILE A 253 -16.88 10.88 13.92
C ILE A 253 -16.58 10.63 15.41
N VAL A 254 -17.08 9.53 15.98
CA VAL A 254 -16.81 9.14 17.37
C VAL A 254 -15.33 8.91 17.59
N THR A 255 -14.67 8.18 16.68
CA THR A 255 -13.24 7.87 16.77
C THR A 255 -12.39 9.14 16.76
N PHE A 256 -12.64 10.07 15.82
CA PHE A 256 -11.94 11.34 15.75
C PHE A 256 -12.23 12.24 16.96
N SER A 257 -13.43 12.17 17.54
CA SER A 257 -13.76 12.88 18.78
C SER A 257 -12.92 12.38 19.95
N VAL A 258 -12.77 11.05 20.09
CA VAL A 258 -11.89 10.45 21.13
C VAL A 258 -10.43 10.83 20.90
N LEU A 259 -9.96 10.75 19.66
CA LEU A 259 -8.59 11.15 19.30
C LEU A 259 -8.32 12.63 19.59
N LEU A 260 -9.30 13.51 19.34
CA LEU A 260 -9.22 14.93 19.67
C LEU A 260 -9.13 15.17 21.18
N VAL A 261 -9.92 14.45 21.98
CA VAL A 261 -9.84 14.50 23.45
C VAL A 261 -8.45 14.08 23.94
N CYS A 262 -7.83 13.07 23.34
CA CYS A 262 -6.45 12.68 23.66
C CYS A 262 -5.44 13.80 23.39
N ILE A 263 -5.58 14.51 22.26
CA ILE A 263 -4.72 15.65 21.92
C ILE A 263 -4.89 16.78 22.94
N VAL A 264 -6.13 17.17 23.23
CA VAL A 264 -6.43 18.25 24.19
C VAL A 264 -5.92 17.88 25.59
N SER A 265 -6.09 16.63 26.01
CA SER A 265 -5.62 16.13 27.31
C SER A 265 -4.10 16.16 27.42
N ALA A 266 -3.38 15.81 26.35
CA ALA A 266 -1.92 15.88 26.32
C ALA A 266 -1.43 17.34 26.42
N ILE A 267 -2.08 18.27 25.71
CA ILE A 267 -1.75 19.70 25.79
C ILE A 267 -2.02 20.24 27.20
N ALA A 268 -3.17 19.90 27.79
CA ALA A 268 -3.52 20.31 29.15
C ALA A 268 -2.50 19.79 30.17
N LEU A 269 -2.13 18.50 30.09
CA LEU A 269 -1.11 17.90 30.95
C LEU A 269 0.26 18.57 30.78
N PHE A 270 0.66 18.88 29.55
CA PHE A 270 1.91 19.58 29.27
C PHE A 270 1.93 20.98 29.90
N LEU A 271 0.82 21.74 29.80
CA LEU A 271 0.69 23.06 30.42
C LEU A 271 0.71 22.98 31.95
N VAL A 272 0.04 21.98 32.54
CA VAL A 272 0.02 21.73 33.99
C VAL A 272 1.41 21.37 34.48
N LEU A 273 2.12 20.46 33.81
CA LEU A 273 3.49 20.07 34.15
C LEU A 273 4.46 21.24 34.02
N SER A 274 4.33 22.05 32.95
CA SER A 274 5.15 23.25 32.75
C SER A 274 4.95 24.28 33.86
N ARG A 275 3.73 24.39 34.41
CA ARG A 275 3.44 25.24 35.58
C ARG A 275 3.93 24.63 36.89
N LEU A 276 3.80 23.32 37.08
CA LEU A 276 4.25 22.62 38.30
C LEU A 276 5.78 22.57 38.41
N MET A 277 6.49 22.49 37.29
CA MET A 277 7.96 22.54 37.25
C MET A 277 8.51 23.88 37.76
N VAL A 278 7.70 24.95 37.68
CA VAL A 278 8.01 26.27 38.25
C VAL A 278 7.78 26.34 39.78
N CYS A 279 7.04 25.39 40.38
CA CYS A 279 6.62 25.44 41.79
C CYS A 279 7.31 24.46 42.78
N PHE A 280 8.19 23.56 42.35
CA PHE A 280 9.08 22.70 43.19
C PHE A 280 8.44 21.64 44.16
N LEU A 281 9.15 20.51 44.28
CA LEU A 281 9.12 19.41 45.30
C LEU A 281 7.77 18.80 45.75
N LEU A 282 7.20 17.88 44.95
CA LEU A 282 6.35 16.80 45.48
C LEU A 282 6.61 15.48 44.71
N HIS A 283 7.28 14.53 45.36
CA HIS A 283 7.91 13.37 44.70
C HIS A 283 6.93 12.22 44.36
N SER A 284 5.82 12.03 45.10
CA SER A 284 4.92 10.89 44.89
C SER A 284 3.80 11.15 43.86
N SER A 285 3.31 12.38 43.74
CA SER A 285 2.38 12.78 42.67
C SER A 285 3.06 12.77 41.30
N MET A 286 4.39 12.95 41.27
CA MET A 286 5.19 13.07 40.05
C MET A 286 5.16 11.80 39.18
N ILE A 287 5.26 10.60 39.78
CA ILE A 287 5.29 9.31 39.04
C ILE A 287 3.96 9.04 38.31
N TYR A 288 2.82 9.29 38.95
CA TYR A 288 1.50 9.12 38.32
C TYR A 288 1.28 10.12 37.18
N THR A 289 1.72 11.37 37.35
CA THR A 289 1.67 12.38 36.28
C THR A 289 2.65 12.09 35.15
N GLU A 290 3.81 11.50 35.40
CA GLU A 290 4.78 11.10 34.37
C GLU A 290 4.23 9.96 33.50
N ASN A 291 3.70 8.90 34.11
CA ASN A 291 3.08 7.80 33.37
C ASN A 291 1.86 8.27 32.57
N ALA A 292 1.01 9.12 33.16
CA ALA A 292 -0.13 9.70 32.45
C ALA A 292 0.34 10.57 31.26
N SER A 293 1.36 11.40 31.47
CA SER A 293 1.95 12.24 30.41
C SER A 293 2.50 11.40 29.25
N GLU A 294 3.20 10.29 29.54
CA GLU A 294 3.74 9.39 28.52
C GLU A 294 2.61 8.75 27.67
N ILE A 295 1.54 8.30 28.34
CA ILE A 295 0.36 7.70 27.68
C ILE A 295 -0.35 8.73 26.80
N PHE A 296 -0.75 9.88 27.35
CA PHE A 296 -1.50 10.88 26.60
C PHE A 296 -0.68 11.50 25.48
N THR A 297 0.63 11.70 25.66
CA THR A 297 1.52 12.17 24.59
C THR A 297 1.61 11.14 23.47
N SER A 298 1.71 9.84 23.80
CA SER A 298 1.73 8.76 22.82
C SER A 298 0.39 8.63 22.06
N LEU A 299 -0.74 8.79 22.76
CA LEU A 299 -2.08 8.81 22.15
C LEU A 299 -2.32 10.05 21.28
N ALA A 300 -1.81 11.22 21.68
CA ALA A 300 -1.88 12.44 20.88
C ALA A 300 -1.06 12.32 19.59
N LYS A 301 0.15 11.77 19.66
CA LYS A 301 0.96 11.48 18.47
C LYS A 301 0.27 10.47 17.55
N LEU A 302 -0.32 9.41 18.13
CA LEU A 302 -1.14 8.45 17.38
C LEU A 302 -2.30 9.15 16.67
N ALA A 303 -3.02 10.04 17.36
CA ALA A 303 -4.13 10.80 16.80
C ALA A 303 -3.72 11.66 15.59
N ILE A 304 -2.59 12.38 15.69
CA ILE A 304 -2.06 13.19 14.59
C ILE A 304 -1.70 12.32 13.38
N ILE A 305 -1.05 11.17 13.61
CA ILE A 305 -0.68 10.24 12.54
C ILE A 305 -1.93 9.64 11.89
N MET A 306 -2.94 9.24 12.67
CA MET A 306 -4.21 8.72 12.16
C MET A 306 -4.95 9.76 11.32
N PHE A 307 -4.97 11.02 11.74
CA PHE A 307 -5.55 12.11 10.96
C PHE A 307 -4.81 12.33 9.63
N TYR A 308 -3.47 12.28 9.66
CA TYR A 308 -2.67 12.36 8.44
C TYR A 308 -2.98 11.22 7.47
N PHE A 309 -3.07 9.97 7.94
CA PHE A 309 -3.47 8.83 7.09
C PHE A 309 -4.85 9.02 6.48
N TYR A 310 -5.82 9.48 7.26
CA TYR A 310 -7.17 9.76 6.77
C TYR A 310 -7.16 10.81 5.66
N LEU A 311 -6.37 11.88 5.82
CA LEU A 311 -6.22 12.93 4.82
C LEU A 311 -5.60 12.39 3.51
N CYS A 312 -4.57 11.56 3.59
CA CYS A 312 -3.90 10.97 2.43
C CYS A 312 -4.78 9.99 1.65
N ASP A 313 -5.57 9.18 2.36
CA ASP A 313 -6.24 8.04 1.73
C ASP A 313 -7.73 8.32 1.45
N ARG A 314 -8.48 8.80 2.44
CA ARG A 314 -9.95 8.93 2.36
C ARG A 314 -10.44 10.25 1.80
N THR A 315 -9.54 11.20 1.53
CA THR A 315 -9.89 12.47 0.90
C THR A 315 -9.19 12.65 -0.45
N ASN A 316 -9.68 13.60 -1.25
CA ASN A 316 -9.01 14.06 -2.47
C ASN A 316 -8.06 15.24 -2.20
N PHE A 317 -7.69 15.46 -0.93
CA PHE A 317 -6.85 16.57 -0.53
C PHE A 317 -5.44 16.48 -1.14
N PHE A 318 -4.85 15.28 -1.12
CA PHE A 318 -3.60 15.01 -1.83
C PHE A 318 -3.87 14.29 -3.14
N MET A 319 -3.00 14.54 -4.11
CA MET A 319 -3.13 14.01 -5.46
C MET A 319 -2.79 12.51 -5.51
N LYS A 320 -3.40 11.79 -6.45
CA LYS A 320 -3.21 10.34 -6.63
C LYS A 320 -2.93 10.03 -8.10
N GLU A 321 -1.96 9.15 -8.38
CA GLU A 321 -1.59 8.72 -9.74
C GLU A 321 -1.65 7.19 -9.86
N ASN A 322 -1.93 6.67 -11.07
CA ASN A 322 -1.92 5.23 -11.32
C ASN A 322 -0.48 4.66 -11.32
N LYS A 323 -0.34 3.40 -10.90
CA LYS A 323 0.97 2.72 -10.91
C LYS A 323 1.45 2.39 -12.32
N TYR A 324 2.72 2.68 -12.59
CA TYR A 324 3.39 2.34 -13.83
C TYR A 324 4.62 1.44 -13.59
N TYR A 325 4.55 0.21 -14.10
CA TYR A 325 5.64 -0.75 -14.00
C TYR A 325 6.60 -0.65 -15.18
N THR A 326 7.89 -0.52 -14.89
CA THR A 326 8.98 -0.81 -15.82
C THR A 326 10.04 -1.62 -15.10
N HIS A 327 10.82 -2.41 -15.85
CA HIS A 327 11.93 -3.17 -15.28
C HIS A 327 12.95 -2.25 -14.60
N VAL A 328 13.22 -1.07 -15.18
CA VAL A 328 14.16 -0.09 -14.60
C VAL A 328 13.64 0.45 -13.28
N ASN A 329 12.36 0.84 -13.20
CA ASN A 329 11.76 1.39 -11.99
C ASN A 329 11.74 0.38 -10.83
N PHE A 330 11.73 -0.93 -11.12
CA PHE A 330 11.80 -1.98 -10.11
C PHE A 330 13.24 -2.34 -9.73
N PHE A 331 14.10 -2.65 -10.70
CA PHE A 331 15.45 -3.17 -10.42
C PHE A 331 16.42 -2.10 -9.93
N LEU A 332 16.24 -0.82 -10.30
CA LEU A 332 17.13 0.26 -9.86
C LEU A 332 17.02 0.51 -8.34
N PRO A 333 15.83 0.75 -7.75
CA PRO A 333 15.69 0.84 -6.29
C PRO A 333 16.10 -0.46 -5.56
N PHE A 334 15.79 -1.62 -6.15
CA PHE A 334 16.20 -2.91 -5.60
C PHE A 334 17.73 -3.00 -5.47
N ALA A 335 18.46 -2.74 -6.55
CA ALA A 335 19.92 -2.79 -6.55
C ALA A 335 20.51 -1.76 -5.58
N TYR A 336 19.97 -0.54 -5.55
CA TYR A 336 20.43 0.51 -4.64
C TYR A 336 20.32 0.09 -3.17
N VAL A 337 19.17 -0.45 -2.76
CA VAL A 337 18.93 -0.93 -1.40
C VAL A 337 19.84 -2.11 -1.05
N MET A 338 20.08 -3.04 -1.98
CA MET A 338 21.00 -4.16 -1.76
C MET A 338 22.44 -3.71 -1.58
N ILE A 339 22.89 -2.73 -2.36
CA ILE A 339 24.22 -2.13 -2.25
C ILE A 339 24.39 -1.43 -0.90
N LEU A 340 23.42 -0.62 -0.48
CA LEU A 340 23.45 0.02 0.84
C LEU A 340 23.53 -1.03 1.96
N GLY A 341 22.68 -2.05 1.92
CA GLY A 341 22.71 -3.12 2.92
C GLY A 341 24.05 -3.84 3.02
N PHE A 342 24.74 -4.03 1.89
CA PHE A 342 26.08 -4.62 1.86
C PHE A 342 27.14 -3.72 2.54
N PHE A 343 27.10 -2.40 2.29
CA PHE A 343 28.07 -1.46 2.88
C PHE A 343 27.93 -1.32 4.40
N PHE A 344 26.72 -1.43 4.94
CA PHE A 344 26.45 -1.34 6.39
C PHE A 344 26.50 -2.71 7.09
N THR A 345 27.56 -3.49 6.84
CA THR A 345 27.76 -4.80 7.48
C THR A 345 28.62 -4.67 8.74
N GLU A 346 28.14 -5.22 9.85
CA GLU A 346 28.80 -5.23 11.17
C GLU A 346 29.06 -6.67 11.64
N ASN A 347 30.02 -6.84 12.55
CA ASN A 347 30.28 -8.13 13.20
C ASN A 347 29.38 -8.29 14.43
N THR A 348 28.96 -9.51 14.73
CA THR A 348 28.21 -9.87 15.94
C THR A 348 28.92 -10.99 16.69
N GLU A 349 28.79 -10.97 18.01
CA GLU A 349 29.29 -12.03 18.90
C GLU A 349 28.38 -13.26 18.93
N GLN A 350 27.17 -13.14 18.38
CA GLN A 350 26.19 -14.23 18.36
C GLN A 350 26.55 -15.26 17.28
N THR A 351 26.85 -16.49 17.69
CA THR A 351 27.17 -17.60 16.77
C THR A 351 25.99 -18.51 16.49
N ALA A 352 24.88 -18.38 17.23
CA ALA A 352 23.72 -19.23 17.06
C ALA A 352 23.08 -19.07 15.67
N LEU A 353 22.55 -20.17 15.13
CA LEU A 353 21.82 -20.17 13.86
C LEU A 353 20.54 -19.31 13.99
N LEU A 354 20.33 -18.40 13.03
CA LEU A 354 19.18 -17.48 13.01
C LEU A 354 18.99 -16.74 14.33
N HIS A 355 20.08 -16.20 14.87
CA HIS A 355 20.01 -15.32 16.03
C HIS A 355 19.28 -14.00 15.69
N ARG A 356 19.02 -13.18 16.71
CA ARG A 356 18.09 -12.07 16.58
C ARG A 356 18.50 -11.07 15.49
N ASP A 357 19.76 -10.67 15.47
CA ASP A 357 20.27 -9.68 14.50
C ASP A 357 20.13 -10.17 13.05
N GLN A 358 20.38 -11.46 12.79
CA GLN A 358 20.12 -12.07 11.48
C GLN A 358 18.64 -12.15 11.13
N THR A 359 17.76 -12.50 12.08
CA THR A 359 16.33 -12.54 11.80
C THR A 359 15.76 -11.15 11.52
N ASP A 360 16.28 -10.13 12.19
CA ASP A 360 15.92 -8.74 11.95
C ASP A 360 16.51 -8.27 10.60
N GLU A 361 17.76 -8.60 10.26
CA GLU A 361 18.33 -8.38 8.92
C GLU A 361 17.44 -9.01 7.84
N TRP A 362 17.06 -10.28 8.02
CA TRP A 362 16.25 -11.02 7.06
C TRP A 362 14.90 -10.35 6.84
N LYS A 363 14.18 -10.01 7.92
CA LYS A 363 12.92 -9.26 7.82
C LYS A 363 13.12 -7.92 7.12
N GLY A 364 14.18 -7.18 7.44
CA GLY A 364 14.43 -5.87 6.88
C GLY A 364 14.60 -5.87 5.36
N TRP A 365 15.49 -6.71 4.83
CA TRP A 365 15.68 -6.75 3.38
C TRP A 365 14.43 -7.30 2.66
N MET A 366 13.76 -8.30 3.23
CA MET A 366 12.50 -8.80 2.67
C MET A 366 11.44 -7.70 2.63
N GLN A 367 11.32 -6.92 3.71
CA GLN A 367 10.35 -5.84 3.80
C GLN A 367 10.60 -4.79 2.72
N LEU A 368 11.84 -4.35 2.55
CA LEU A 368 12.20 -3.35 1.54
C LEU A 368 11.92 -3.85 0.11
N VAL A 369 12.13 -5.13 -0.16
CA VAL A 369 11.81 -5.72 -1.47
C VAL A 369 10.29 -5.80 -1.70
N ILE A 370 9.51 -6.19 -0.70
CA ILE A 370 8.03 -6.20 -0.76
C ILE A 370 7.47 -4.78 -0.98
N LEU A 371 8.08 -3.80 -0.31
CA LEU A 371 7.76 -2.38 -0.42
C LEU A 371 7.98 -1.84 -1.84
N ILE A 372 9.15 -2.10 -2.44
CA ILE A 372 9.44 -1.74 -3.84
C ILE A 372 8.45 -2.41 -4.79
N TYR A 373 8.16 -3.69 -4.57
CA TYR A 373 7.20 -4.46 -5.38
C TYR A 373 5.80 -3.82 -5.40
N HIS A 374 5.28 -3.40 -4.25
CA HIS A 374 3.98 -2.75 -4.19
C HIS A 374 3.98 -1.35 -4.80
N LEU A 375 5.04 -0.56 -4.56
CA LEU A 375 5.16 0.81 -5.08
C LEU A 375 5.18 0.80 -6.61
N THR A 376 5.95 -0.09 -7.24
CA THR A 376 6.11 -0.13 -8.70
C THR A 376 5.01 -0.92 -9.41
N GLY A 377 4.13 -1.63 -8.69
CA GLY A 377 3.09 -2.47 -9.29
C GLY A 377 3.65 -3.70 -10.04
N ALA A 378 4.74 -4.29 -9.54
CA ALA A 378 5.43 -5.41 -10.20
C ALA A 378 4.65 -6.74 -10.16
N SER A 379 3.43 -6.75 -9.61
CA SER A 379 2.52 -7.91 -9.55
C SER A 379 2.12 -8.47 -10.91
N LYS A 380 2.32 -7.70 -12.00
CA LYS A 380 2.07 -8.12 -13.38
C LYS A 380 3.12 -9.11 -13.89
N VAL A 381 4.33 -9.11 -13.33
CA VAL A 381 5.42 -10.02 -13.72
C VAL A 381 5.41 -11.25 -12.83
N LEU A 382 5.07 -12.40 -13.42
CA LEU A 382 4.82 -13.64 -12.68
C LEU A 382 6.03 -14.15 -11.88
N PRO A 383 7.27 -14.21 -12.43
CA PRO A 383 8.43 -14.64 -11.63
C PRO A 383 8.67 -13.75 -10.40
N ILE A 384 8.56 -12.43 -10.55
CA ILE A 384 8.71 -11.48 -9.43
C ILE A 384 7.62 -11.74 -8.39
N TYR A 385 6.37 -11.91 -8.81
CA TYR A 385 5.27 -12.25 -7.92
C TYR A 385 5.56 -13.53 -7.11
N MET A 386 6.03 -14.61 -7.74
CA MET A 386 6.33 -15.86 -7.04
C MET A 386 7.46 -15.72 -6.02
N HIS A 387 8.52 -14.97 -6.34
CA HIS A 387 9.59 -14.70 -5.36
C HIS A 387 9.09 -13.87 -4.18
N ILE A 388 8.26 -12.85 -4.42
CA ILE A 388 7.63 -12.07 -3.34
C ILE A 388 6.75 -12.96 -2.46
N ARG A 389 6.04 -13.93 -3.04
CA ARG A 389 5.28 -14.92 -2.28
C ARG A 389 6.17 -15.74 -1.34
N VAL A 390 7.35 -16.17 -1.80
CA VAL A 390 8.34 -16.83 -0.92
C VAL A 390 8.78 -15.92 0.24
N LEU A 391 8.95 -14.62 0.01
CA LEU A 391 9.29 -13.67 1.09
C LEU A 391 8.16 -13.56 2.13
N VAL A 392 6.90 -13.49 1.69
CA VAL A 392 5.74 -13.49 2.60
C VAL A 392 5.67 -14.81 3.39
N SER A 393 5.86 -15.95 2.73
CA SER A 393 5.95 -17.25 3.39
C SER A 393 7.13 -17.34 4.38
N SER A 394 8.25 -16.67 4.09
CA SER A 394 9.41 -16.61 4.98
C SER A 394 9.11 -15.87 6.29
N TYR A 395 8.25 -14.84 6.29
CA TYR A 395 7.79 -14.20 7.52
C TYR A 395 6.99 -15.15 8.43
N LEU A 396 6.11 -15.95 7.83
CA LEU A 396 5.32 -16.95 8.54
C LEU A 396 6.21 -18.08 9.05
N PHE A 397 7.19 -18.51 8.24
CA PHE A 397 8.23 -19.45 8.67
C PHE A 397 9.01 -18.93 9.88
N LEU A 398 9.47 -17.68 9.85
CA LEU A 398 10.18 -17.04 10.97
C LEU A 398 9.31 -16.94 12.23
N THR A 399 8.01 -16.69 12.05
CA THR A 399 7.02 -16.70 13.15
C THR A 399 6.95 -18.08 13.78
N GLY A 400 6.82 -19.14 12.97
CA GLY A 400 6.83 -20.53 13.43
C GLY A 400 8.13 -20.90 14.14
N PHE A 401 9.29 -20.58 13.53
CA PHE A 401 10.61 -20.86 14.08
C PHE A 401 10.86 -20.16 15.43
N GLY A 402 10.63 -18.84 15.49
CA GLY A 402 10.97 -18.02 16.66
C GLY A 402 10.09 -18.33 17.87
N HIS A 403 8.78 -18.42 17.68
CA HIS A 403 7.86 -18.72 18.77
C HIS A 403 7.94 -20.18 19.22
N PHE A 404 8.13 -21.14 18.31
CA PHE A 404 8.38 -22.54 18.69
C PHE A 404 9.65 -22.65 19.54
N THR A 405 10.75 -22.05 19.09
CA THR A 405 12.03 -22.07 19.82
C THR A 405 11.88 -21.45 21.22
N TYR A 406 11.09 -20.39 21.34
CA TYR A 406 10.74 -19.79 22.63
C TYR A 406 9.99 -20.77 23.55
N PHE A 407 8.87 -21.34 23.09
CA PHE A 407 8.09 -22.27 23.91
C PHE A 407 8.88 -23.54 24.27
N TRP A 408 9.64 -24.08 23.32
CA TRP A 408 10.47 -25.26 23.53
C TRP A 408 11.58 -25.03 24.57
N THR A 409 12.26 -23.89 24.50
CA THR A 409 13.43 -23.60 25.33
C THR A 409 13.06 -23.00 26.69
N LYS A 410 12.11 -22.05 26.72
CA LYS A 410 11.71 -21.33 27.94
C LYS A 410 10.59 -22.03 28.70
N GLY A 411 9.73 -22.79 28.02
CA GLY A 411 8.61 -23.49 28.68
C GLY A 411 7.53 -22.57 29.27
N GLU A 412 7.50 -21.30 28.87
CA GLU A 412 6.54 -20.32 29.38
C GLU A 412 5.29 -20.23 28.49
N TYR A 413 4.15 -20.66 29.02
CA TYR A 413 2.84 -20.61 28.35
C TYR A 413 1.91 -19.55 28.98
N SER A 414 2.47 -18.42 29.40
CA SER A 414 1.71 -17.40 30.14
C SER A 414 0.71 -16.66 29.24
N LEU A 415 -0.51 -16.47 29.75
CA LEU A 415 -1.54 -15.64 29.09
C LEU A 415 -1.04 -14.21 28.85
N PHE A 416 -0.21 -13.70 29.76
CA PHE A 416 0.46 -12.40 29.61
C PHE A 416 1.24 -12.31 28.29
N ARG A 417 2.10 -13.30 27.99
CA ARG A 417 2.89 -13.31 26.75
C ARG A 417 1.99 -13.41 25.52
N PHE A 418 0.95 -14.23 25.58
CA PHE A 418 -0.04 -14.35 24.51
C PHE A 418 -0.71 -12.99 24.19
N CYS A 419 -1.24 -12.32 25.21
CA CYS A 419 -1.86 -10.99 25.05
C CYS A 419 -0.84 -9.93 24.59
N GLN A 420 0.40 -9.98 25.08
CA GLN A 420 1.46 -9.04 24.69
C GLN A 420 1.80 -9.14 23.20
N VAL A 421 1.90 -10.36 22.66
CA VAL A 421 2.18 -10.58 21.24
C VAL A 421 1.00 -10.13 20.39
N LEU A 422 -0.23 -10.55 20.73
CA LEU A 422 -1.41 -10.17 19.96
C LEU A 422 -1.65 -8.66 19.97
N PHE A 423 -1.47 -7.98 21.11
CA PHE A 423 -1.63 -6.53 21.18
C PHE A 423 -0.64 -5.81 20.27
N ARG A 424 0.64 -6.19 20.29
CA ARG A 424 1.67 -5.58 19.43
C ARG A 424 1.39 -5.78 17.94
N LEU A 425 0.90 -6.95 17.55
CA LEU A 425 0.57 -7.23 16.15
C LEU A 425 -0.65 -6.42 15.68
N ASN A 426 -1.65 -6.22 16.55
CA ASN A 426 -2.98 -5.78 16.13
C ASN A 426 -3.32 -4.33 16.44
N LEU A 427 -2.61 -3.65 17.36
CA LEU A 427 -2.95 -2.29 17.79
C LEU A 427 -3.12 -1.34 16.61
N LEU A 428 -2.12 -1.28 15.72
CA LEU A 428 -2.13 -0.38 14.56
C LEU A 428 -3.31 -0.67 13.63
N VAL A 429 -3.53 -1.94 13.28
CA VAL A 429 -4.61 -2.32 12.36
C VAL A 429 -5.98 -2.01 12.95
N ILE A 430 -6.19 -2.28 14.24
CA ILE A 430 -7.47 -1.99 14.91
C ILE A 430 -7.75 -0.48 14.90
N CYS A 431 -6.75 0.36 15.19
CA CYS A 431 -6.89 1.80 15.07
C CYS A 431 -7.23 2.24 13.63
N LEU A 432 -6.59 1.65 12.64
CA LEU A 432 -6.86 1.93 11.23
C LEU A 432 -8.26 1.50 10.80
N CYS A 433 -8.77 0.37 11.28
CA CYS A 433 -10.13 -0.06 10.97
C CYS A 433 -11.16 0.98 11.44
N PHE A 434 -10.99 1.55 12.64
CA PHE A 434 -11.88 2.59 13.16
C PHE A 434 -11.80 3.90 12.38
N VAL A 435 -10.59 4.32 12.00
CA VAL A 435 -10.34 5.59 11.30
C VAL A 435 -10.73 5.51 9.82
N MET A 436 -10.43 4.38 9.16
CA MET A 436 -10.67 4.20 7.73
C MET A 436 -12.05 3.65 7.39
N ASN A 437 -12.76 3.10 8.37
CA ASN A 437 -14.01 2.36 8.18
C ASN A 437 -13.85 1.22 7.16
N ARG A 438 -12.81 0.39 7.37
CA ARG A 438 -12.53 -0.79 6.55
C ARG A 438 -12.44 -2.04 7.43
N PRO A 439 -12.88 -3.21 6.94
CA PRO A 439 -12.88 -4.45 7.72
C PRO A 439 -11.45 -4.89 8.06
N TYR A 440 -11.30 -5.62 9.16
CA TYR A 440 -9.99 -6.10 9.66
C TYR A 440 -9.22 -6.93 8.61
N GLN A 441 -9.94 -7.68 7.79
CA GLN A 441 -9.38 -8.48 6.70
C GLN A 441 -8.68 -7.65 5.60
N PHE A 442 -9.01 -6.36 5.44
CA PHE A 442 -8.36 -5.48 4.47
C PHE A 442 -6.84 -5.48 4.66
N TYR A 443 -6.38 -5.53 5.92
CA TYR A 443 -4.96 -5.63 6.28
C TYR A 443 -4.49 -7.09 6.42
N TYR A 444 -4.87 -7.95 5.47
CA TYR A 444 -4.86 -9.44 5.55
C TYR A 444 -3.63 -10.08 6.21
N PHE A 445 -2.44 -9.48 6.08
CA PHE A 445 -1.20 -10.03 6.64
C PHE A 445 -1.23 -10.11 8.17
N VAL A 446 -1.79 -9.10 8.85
CA VAL A 446 -1.87 -9.07 10.32
C VAL A 446 -2.87 -10.09 10.89
N PRO A 447 -4.12 -10.20 10.37
CA PRO A 447 -5.01 -11.31 10.67
C PRO A 447 -4.36 -12.67 10.44
N LEU A 448 -3.63 -12.83 9.33
CA LEU A 448 -2.97 -14.10 8.97
C LEU A 448 -1.88 -14.49 9.99
N VAL A 449 -0.98 -13.58 10.34
CA VAL A 449 0.08 -13.83 11.34
C VAL A 449 -0.53 -14.08 12.72
N SER A 450 -1.55 -13.31 13.11
CA SER A 450 -2.26 -13.49 14.39
C SER A 450 -2.96 -14.84 14.48
N TYR A 451 -3.60 -15.27 13.39
CA TYR A 451 -4.21 -16.60 13.28
C TYR A 451 -3.17 -17.71 13.44
N TRP A 452 -2.05 -17.65 12.70
CA TRP A 452 -1.03 -18.69 12.80
C TRP A 452 -0.32 -18.70 14.16
N PHE A 453 -0.12 -17.54 14.78
CA PHE A 453 0.36 -17.45 16.15
C PHE A 453 -0.60 -18.13 17.14
N LEU A 454 -1.91 -17.91 16.99
CA LEU A 454 -2.94 -18.57 17.80
C LEU A 454 -2.90 -20.10 17.63
N ILE A 455 -2.88 -20.60 16.40
CA ILE A 455 -2.83 -22.05 16.13
C ILE A 455 -1.58 -22.68 16.74
N MET A 456 -0.42 -22.07 16.55
CA MET A 456 0.85 -22.53 17.14
C MET A 456 0.81 -22.51 18.67
N TYR A 457 0.30 -21.42 19.28
CA TYR A 457 0.15 -21.32 20.73
C TYR A 457 -0.73 -22.45 21.26
N ILE A 458 -1.88 -22.72 20.62
CA ILE A 458 -2.78 -23.82 20.97
C ILE A 458 -2.07 -25.17 20.83
N THR A 459 -1.40 -25.44 19.71
CA THR A 459 -0.66 -26.71 19.50
C THR A 459 0.38 -26.95 20.60
N MET A 460 1.10 -25.91 21.00
CA MET A 460 2.14 -26.02 22.02
C MET A 460 1.58 -26.08 23.46
N ALA A 461 0.48 -25.37 23.74
CA ALA A 461 -0.17 -25.32 25.05
C ALA A 461 -1.08 -26.52 25.36
N ILE A 462 -1.58 -27.22 24.34
CA ILE A 462 -2.35 -28.46 24.55
C ILE A 462 -1.46 -29.50 25.25
N TRP A 463 -2.00 -30.15 26.29
CA TRP A 463 -1.29 -31.19 27.02
C TRP A 463 -0.90 -32.37 26.12
N PRO A 464 0.30 -32.96 26.25
CA PRO A 464 1.35 -32.63 27.22
C PRO A 464 2.13 -31.35 26.87
N HIS A 465 2.58 -30.62 27.89
CA HIS A 465 3.50 -29.48 27.73
C HIS A 465 4.90 -30.01 27.46
N LEU A 466 5.41 -29.75 26.27
CA LEU A 466 6.63 -30.36 25.76
C LEU A 466 7.71 -29.28 25.67
N THR A 467 8.71 -29.39 26.53
CA THR A 467 9.87 -28.50 26.61
C THR A 467 11.16 -29.30 26.39
N LYS A 468 12.26 -28.59 26.10
CA LYS A 468 13.59 -29.19 25.98
C LYS A 468 13.96 -30.01 27.22
N THR A 469 13.80 -29.44 28.41
CA THR A 469 14.10 -30.11 29.69
C THR A 469 13.22 -31.34 29.90
N SER A 470 11.93 -31.24 29.59
CA SER A 470 11.01 -32.35 29.70
C SER A 470 11.35 -33.49 28.73
N ALA A 471 11.77 -33.16 27.51
CA ALA A 471 12.18 -34.15 26.52
C ALA A 471 13.54 -34.80 26.80
N GLU A 472 14.43 -34.10 27.51
CA GLU A 472 15.67 -34.68 28.03
C GLU A 472 15.40 -35.69 29.16
N THR A 473 14.38 -35.45 30.00
CA THR A 473 13.97 -36.40 31.04
C THR A 473 13.20 -37.62 30.49
N ASN A 474 12.39 -37.45 29.45
CA ASN A 474 11.62 -38.53 28.84
C ASN A 474 11.69 -38.47 27.30
N THR A 475 12.38 -39.43 26.70
CA THR A 475 12.57 -39.50 25.24
C THR A 475 11.24 -39.64 24.47
N LEU A 476 10.17 -40.16 25.09
CA LEU A 476 8.84 -40.23 24.46
C LEU A 476 8.28 -38.86 24.09
N HIS A 477 8.72 -37.78 24.77
CA HIS A 477 8.26 -36.43 24.48
C HIS A 477 8.71 -35.93 23.10
N TYR A 478 9.81 -36.45 22.54
CA TYR A 478 10.17 -36.20 21.13
C TYR A 478 9.15 -36.82 20.17
N ILE A 479 8.65 -38.03 20.48
CA ILE A 479 7.61 -38.70 19.69
C ILE A 479 6.29 -37.94 19.82
N TYR A 480 5.91 -37.52 21.03
CA TYR A 480 4.71 -36.69 21.22
C TYR A 480 4.76 -35.37 20.46
N MET A 481 5.93 -34.75 20.30
CA MET A 481 6.08 -33.59 19.43
C MET A 481 5.82 -33.91 17.95
N ILE A 482 6.35 -35.03 17.45
CA ILE A 482 6.11 -35.47 16.07
C ILE A 482 4.61 -35.74 15.86
N VAL A 483 3.95 -36.39 16.83
CA VAL A 483 2.50 -36.61 16.80
C VAL A 483 1.74 -35.28 16.73
N LYS A 484 2.12 -34.26 17.52
CA LYS A 484 1.52 -32.93 17.43
C LYS A 484 1.68 -32.30 16.04
N PHE A 485 2.84 -32.45 15.39
CA PHE A 485 3.04 -31.96 14.01
C PHE A 485 2.17 -32.70 12.99
N ILE A 486 2.04 -34.02 13.11
CA ILE A 486 1.17 -34.82 12.23
C ILE A 486 -0.29 -34.41 12.41
N ILE A 487 -0.74 -34.22 13.66
CA ILE A 487 -2.10 -33.74 13.95
C ILE A 487 -2.32 -32.36 13.32
N LEU A 488 -1.39 -31.42 13.53
CA LEU A 488 -1.47 -30.08 12.97
C LEU A 488 -1.51 -30.11 11.43
N ALA A 489 -0.65 -30.89 10.78
CA ALA A 489 -0.64 -31.07 9.33
C ALA A 489 -1.96 -31.67 8.83
N THR A 490 -2.49 -32.67 9.52
CA THR A 490 -3.78 -33.30 9.20
C THR A 490 -4.91 -32.29 9.32
N CYS A 491 -4.96 -31.50 10.39
CA CYS A 491 -5.95 -30.43 10.56
C CYS A 491 -5.87 -29.40 9.42
N ILE A 492 -4.66 -28.96 9.04
CA ILE A 492 -4.48 -28.02 7.92
C ILE A 492 -5.01 -28.63 6.61
N CYS A 493 -4.68 -29.89 6.32
CA CYS A 493 -5.16 -30.59 5.13
C CYS A 493 -6.70 -30.74 5.14
N LEU A 494 -7.30 -31.08 6.28
CA LEU A 494 -8.76 -31.18 6.42
C LEU A 494 -9.46 -29.83 6.17
N PHE A 495 -8.93 -28.73 6.74
CA PHE A 495 -9.44 -27.38 6.51
C PHE A 495 -9.31 -26.93 5.05
N TYR A 496 -8.25 -27.36 4.36
CA TYR A 496 -8.07 -27.07 2.93
C TYR A 496 -9.07 -27.85 2.06
N LEU A 497 -9.11 -29.17 2.23
CA LEU A 497 -9.93 -30.07 1.41
C LEU A 497 -11.43 -29.83 1.61
N SER A 498 -11.85 -29.48 2.84
CA SER A 498 -13.26 -29.21 3.14
C SER A 498 -13.55 -27.72 3.12
N GLU A 499 -13.98 -27.23 1.95
CA GLU A 499 -14.47 -25.85 1.79
C GLU A 499 -15.66 -25.56 2.72
N VAL A 500 -16.64 -26.46 2.75
CA VAL A 500 -17.83 -26.33 3.60
C VAL A 500 -17.47 -26.22 5.08
N PHE A 501 -16.47 -26.98 5.56
CA PHE A 501 -16.03 -26.89 6.94
C PHE A 501 -15.34 -25.55 7.23
N PHE A 502 -14.49 -25.09 6.32
CA PHE A 502 -13.83 -23.78 6.42
C PHE A 502 -14.88 -22.66 6.51
N GLU A 503 -15.84 -22.65 5.60
CA GLU A 503 -16.92 -21.66 5.59
C GLU A 503 -17.73 -21.69 6.89
N LYS A 504 -18.13 -22.89 7.37
CA LYS A 504 -18.88 -23.00 8.63
C LYS A 504 -18.14 -22.43 9.83
N VAL A 505 -16.83 -22.68 9.96
CA VAL A 505 -16.03 -22.20 11.09
C VAL A 505 -15.97 -20.67 11.08
N PHE A 506 -15.67 -20.08 9.92
CA PHE A 506 -15.42 -18.64 9.81
C PHE A 506 -16.69 -17.81 9.60
N LEU A 507 -17.81 -18.38 9.12
CA LEU A 507 -19.11 -17.72 9.07
C LEU A 507 -19.88 -17.78 10.40
N THR A 508 -19.38 -18.55 11.38
CA THR A 508 -19.96 -18.61 12.74
C THR A 508 -19.43 -17.47 13.61
N ARG A 509 -20.29 -16.85 14.42
CA ARG A 509 -19.87 -15.83 15.38
C ARG A 509 -19.02 -16.46 16.51
N PRO A 510 -17.90 -15.84 16.93
CA PRO A 510 -17.48 -14.46 16.65
C PRO A 510 -16.59 -14.29 15.40
N PHE A 511 -16.16 -15.38 14.75
CA PHE A 511 -15.21 -15.34 13.63
C PHE A 511 -15.75 -14.65 12.39
N LYS A 512 -17.08 -14.74 12.15
CA LYS A 512 -17.77 -14.03 11.06
C LYS A 512 -17.28 -12.59 11.00
N GLY A 513 -17.27 -11.95 12.16
CA GLY A 513 -16.91 -10.57 12.17
C GLY A 513 -15.45 -10.28 11.82
N LEU A 514 -14.51 -11.12 12.24
CA LEU A 514 -13.10 -10.81 12.01
C LEU A 514 -12.65 -11.07 10.56
N PHE A 515 -13.28 -12.04 9.88
CA PHE A 515 -12.75 -12.66 8.67
C PHE A 515 -13.70 -12.67 7.47
N VAL A 516 -14.85 -12.01 7.58
CA VAL A 516 -15.82 -11.89 6.49
C VAL A 516 -15.85 -10.44 6.00
N THR A 517 -15.98 -10.27 4.70
CA THR A 517 -16.11 -8.96 4.06
C THR A 517 -17.54 -8.45 4.14
N SER A 518 -17.74 -7.15 3.93
CA SER A 518 -19.06 -6.49 4.00
C SER A 518 -20.10 -7.08 3.03
N ASP A 519 -19.65 -7.77 1.98
CA ASP A 519 -20.50 -8.50 1.02
C ASP A 519 -20.81 -9.95 1.46
N ASP A 520 -20.58 -10.28 2.72
CA ASP A 520 -20.68 -11.64 3.29
C ASP A 520 -19.78 -12.68 2.59
N SER A 521 -18.74 -12.23 1.87
CA SER A 521 -17.82 -13.11 1.15
C SER A 521 -16.58 -13.48 1.98
N ILE A 522 -16.22 -14.77 1.99
CA ILE A 522 -15.03 -15.32 2.67
C ILE A 522 -13.90 -15.67 1.67
N HIS A 523 -14.16 -15.53 0.38
CA HIS A 523 -13.27 -16.00 -0.68
C HIS A 523 -11.86 -15.42 -0.54
N GLU A 524 -11.73 -14.12 -0.26
CA GLU A 524 -10.43 -13.47 -0.04
C GLU A 524 -9.68 -14.05 1.16
N TRP A 525 -10.34 -14.31 2.29
CA TRP A 525 -9.69 -14.87 3.48
C TRP A 525 -9.19 -16.29 3.21
N ARG A 526 -10.04 -17.13 2.61
CA ARG A 526 -9.69 -18.49 2.19
C ARG A 526 -8.52 -18.47 1.21
N PHE A 527 -8.56 -17.57 0.22
CA PHE A 527 -7.51 -17.39 -0.76
C PHE A 527 -6.17 -16.99 -0.12
N ARG A 528 -6.15 -16.09 0.86
CA ARG A 528 -4.89 -15.71 1.55
C ARG A 528 -4.38 -16.82 2.46
N TRP A 529 -5.27 -17.49 3.18
CA TRP A 529 -4.92 -18.59 4.09
C TRP A 529 -4.32 -19.79 3.34
N GLN A 530 -4.91 -20.19 2.20
CA GLN A 530 -4.49 -21.38 1.47
C GLN A 530 -3.07 -21.25 0.87
N LEU A 531 -2.63 -20.04 0.51
CA LEU A 531 -1.35 -19.84 -0.17
C LEU A 531 -0.15 -20.19 0.73
N ASP A 532 -0.23 -19.89 2.03
CA ASP A 532 0.87 -20.05 3.00
C ASP A 532 0.58 -21.12 4.06
N ARG A 533 -0.34 -22.06 3.76
CA ARG A 533 -0.93 -22.99 4.74
C ARG A 533 0.07 -23.82 5.55
N PHE A 534 1.24 -24.11 4.99
CA PHE A 534 2.27 -24.95 5.63
C PHE A 534 3.47 -24.15 6.15
N SER A 535 3.55 -22.84 5.88
CA SER A 535 4.77 -22.06 6.11
C SER A 535 5.15 -21.99 7.60
N VAL A 536 4.17 -21.86 8.50
CA VAL A 536 4.40 -21.91 9.96
C VAL A 536 4.80 -23.30 10.41
N LEU A 537 4.15 -24.35 9.91
CA LEU A 537 4.49 -25.74 10.22
C LEU A 537 5.93 -26.06 9.79
N TYR A 538 6.36 -25.62 8.61
CA TYR A 538 7.74 -25.75 8.16
C TYR A 538 8.72 -25.06 9.11
N GLY A 539 8.38 -23.87 9.61
CA GLY A 539 9.18 -23.15 10.62
C GLY A 539 9.31 -23.93 11.93
N MET A 540 8.21 -24.51 12.42
CA MET A 540 8.20 -25.33 13.65
C MET A 540 9.00 -26.62 13.48
N ILE A 541 8.83 -27.33 12.36
CA ILE A 541 9.58 -28.56 12.04
C ILE A 541 11.07 -28.24 11.92
N PHE A 542 11.44 -27.17 11.23
CA PHE A 542 12.83 -26.76 11.10
C PHE A 542 13.45 -26.41 12.45
N ALA A 543 12.73 -25.67 13.31
CA ALA A 543 13.18 -25.37 14.66
C ALA A 543 13.42 -26.64 15.49
N PHE A 544 12.49 -27.60 15.44
CA PHE A 544 12.64 -28.89 16.12
C PHE A 544 13.81 -29.71 15.57
N ALA A 545 13.94 -29.79 14.25
CA ALA A 545 15.06 -30.47 13.59
C ALA A 545 16.41 -29.84 13.96
N HIS A 546 16.50 -28.51 14.01
CA HIS A 546 17.70 -27.81 14.45
C HIS A 546 18.08 -28.19 15.89
N GLN A 547 17.12 -28.24 16.83
CA GLN A 547 17.37 -28.66 18.21
C GLN A 547 17.86 -30.11 18.30
N LEU A 548 17.33 -31.02 17.46
CA LEU A 548 17.82 -32.39 17.37
C LEU A 548 19.25 -32.47 16.83
N LEU A 549 19.57 -31.70 15.78
CA LEU A 549 20.92 -31.63 15.22
C LEU A 549 21.95 -31.15 16.25
N LEU A 550 21.59 -30.18 17.10
CA LEU A 550 22.41 -29.73 18.22
C LEU A 550 22.60 -30.84 19.27
N LYS A 551 21.52 -31.55 19.63
CA LYS A 551 21.57 -32.67 20.60
C LYS A 551 22.51 -33.78 20.13
N TYR A 552 22.43 -34.17 18.87
CA TYR A 552 23.29 -35.20 18.27
C TYR A 552 24.69 -34.68 17.91
N LYS A 553 25.01 -33.42 18.22
CA LYS A 553 26.30 -32.77 17.91
C LYS A 553 26.68 -32.84 16.43
N ILE A 554 25.68 -32.90 15.54
CA ILE A 554 25.88 -32.85 14.08
C ILE A 554 26.17 -31.41 13.65
N VAL A 555 25.59 -30.45 14.37
CA VAL A 555 25.75 -29.00 14.18
C VAL A 555 26.51 -28.41 15.36
N SER A 556 27.48 -27.54 15.07
CA SER A 556 28.16 -26.70 16.06
C SER A 556 27.80 -25.23 15.84
N ASP A 557 26.85 -24.71 16.63
CA ASP A 557 26.41 -23.31 16.59
C ASP A 557 27.10 -22.44 17.66
N THR A 558 27.97 -23.03 18.48
CA THR A 558 28.76 -22.33 19.51
C THR A 558 30.14 -21.90 19.02
N SER A 559 30.60 -22.46 17.91
CA SER A 559 31.89 -22.10 17.32
C SER A 559 31.74 -21.03 16.23
N THR A 560 32.81 -20.28 15.97
CA THR A 560 32.90 -19.31 14.86
C THR A 560 33.19 -19.99 13.51
N GLY A 561 33.43 -21.30 13.52
CA GLY A 561 33.67 -22.10 12.32
C GLY A 561 32.41 -22.46 11.56
N ASP A 562 32.57 -23.29 10.53
CA ASP A 562 31.46 -23.80 9.74
C ASP A 562 30.47 -24.59 10.60
N LEU A 563 29.18 -24.50 10.25
CA LEU A 563 28.09 -25.12 11.00
C LEU A 563 28.19 -26.65 11.05
N PHE A 564 28.67 -27.25 9.96
CA PHE A 564 28.92 -28.68 9.80
C PHE A 564 30.41 -28.96 9.54
N SER A 565 30.79 -30.23 9.52
CA SER A 565 32.11 -30.63 9.02
C SER A 565 32.28 -30.19 7.56
N LYS A 566 33.50 -29.80 7.17
CA LYS A 566 33.82 -29.32 5.81
C LYS A 566 33.18 -30.12 4.65
N PRO A 567 33.23 -31.46 4.60
CA PRO A 567 32.61 -32.20 3.48
C PRO A 567 31.09 -32.06 3.47
N ILE A 568 30.45 -32.08 4.64
CA ILE A 568 29.00 -31.91 4.77
C ILE A 568 28.60 -30.48 4.40
N SER A 569 29.36 -29.48 4.86
CA SER A 569 29.13 -28.07 4.54
C SER A 569 29.10 -27.83 3.03
N THR A 570 30.06 -28.37 2.26
CA THR A 570 30.07 -28.22 0.80
C THR A 570 28.85 -28.85 0.12
N ILE A 571 28.46 -30.06 0.55
CA ILE A 571 27.29 -30.76 0.00
C ILE A 571 26.01 -29.98 0.30
N VAL A 572 25.83 -29.56 1.55
CA VAL A 572 24.63 -28.83 2.01
C VAL A 572 24.54 -27.47 1.31
N MET A 573 25.66 -26.76 1.11
CA MET A 573 25.71 -25.53 0.32
C MET A 573 25.32 -25.75 -1.15
N ALA A 574 25.82 -26.82 -1.79
CA ALA A 574 25.45 -27.15 -3.17
C ALA A 574 23.95 -27.46 -3.30
N ILE A 575 23.37 -28.18 -2.34
CA ILE A 575 21.92 -28.42 -2.26
C ILE A 575 21.17 -27.09 -2.08
N GLY A 576 21.67 -26.18 -1.25
CA GLY A 576 21.09 -24.85 -1.08
C GLY A 576 21.07 -24.03 -2.39
N VAL A 577 22.17 -24.03 -3.14
CA VAL A 577 22.21 -23.37 -4.47
C VAL A 577 21.22 -24.02 -5.43
N ALA A 578 21.19 -25.35 -5.49
CA ALA A 578 20.26 -26.10 -6.33
C ALA A 578 18.79 -25.83 -5.96
N GLY A 579 18.47 -25.68 -4.68
CA GLY A 579 17.12 -25.38 -4.21
C GLY A 579 16.62 -23.99 -4.61
N ILE A 580 17.44 -22.95 -4.48
CA ILE A 580 17.10 -21.59 -4.95
C ILE A 580 17.00 -21.56 -6.48
N ALA A 581 17.98 -22.14 -7.18
CA ALA A 581 17.98 -22.19 -8.64
C ALA A 581 16.77 -22.97 -9.16
N GLY A 582 16.45 -24.12 -8.57
CA GLY A 582 15.30 -24.94 -8.92
C GLY A 582 13.97 -24.20 -8.75
N TYR A 583 13.78 -23.48 -7.64
CA TYR A 583 12.57 -22.66 -7.44
C TYR A 583 12.49 -21.50 -8.44
N THR A 584 13.63 -20.85 -8.73
CA THR A 584 13.70 -19.74 -9.69
C THR A 584 13.34 -20.22 -11.10
N ILE A 585 13.91 -21.35 -11.52
CA ILE A 585 13.59 -22.02 -12.78
C ILE A 585 12.09 -22.33 -12.84
N PHE A 586 11.54 -22.98 -11.80
CA PHE A 586 10.10 -23.23 -11.69
C PHE A 586 9.26 -21.96 -11.86
N SER A 587 9.66 -20.85 -11.21
CA SER A 587 8.92 -19.57 -11.30
C SER A 587 8.93 -18.95 -12.70
N CYS A 588 10.00 -19.16 -13.47
CA CYS A 588 10.12 -18.67 -14.84
C CYS A 588 9.33 -19.52 -15.86
N PHE A 589 9.21 -20.84 -15.61
CA PHE A 589 8.47 -21.76 -16.48
C PHE A 589 6.99 -21.87 -16.13
N CYS A 590 6.55 -21.25 -15.03
CA CYS A 590 5.16 -21.29 -14.64
C CYS A 590 4.27 -20.46 -15.59
N ARG A 591 3.12 -21.01 -15.99
CA ARG A 591 2.27 -20.42 -17.04
C ARG A 591 1.34 -19.34 -16.50
N ASN A 592 0.60 -19.66 -15.44
CA ASN A 592 -0.49 -18.85 -14.92
C ASN A 592 -0.44 -18.74 -13.39
N LYS A 593 -0.85 -17.58 -12.85
CA LYS A 593 -0.87 -17.32 -11.39
C LYS A 593 -1.60 -18.40 -10.59
N LEU A 594 -2.72 -18.92 -11.11
CA LEU A 594 -3.54 -19.90 -10.42
C LEU A 594 -2.77 -21.21 -10.18
N GLU A 595 -2.20 -21.79 -11.24
CA GLU A 595 -1.38 -23.00 -11.14
C GLU A 595 -0.15 -22.79 -10.24
N CYS A 596 0.57 -21.67 -10.39
CA CYS A 596 1.76 -21.41 -9.57
C CYS A 596 1.42 -21.31 -8.08
N ASN A 597 0.27 -20.72 -7.75
CA ASN A 597 -0.18 -20.53 -6.38
C ASN A 597 -0.52 -21.86 -5.69
N GLU A 598 -1.04 -22.84 -6.41
CA GLU A 598 -1.29 -24.17 -5.86
C GLU A 598 0.01 -24.86 -5.46
N PHE A 599 0.99 -24.92 -6.38
CA PHE A 599 2.28 -25.54 -6.14
C PHE A 599 3.15 -24.79 -5.11
N HIS A 600 3.02 -23.46 -5.03
CA HIS A 600 3.80 -22.63 -4.11
C HIS A 600 3.71 -23.12 -2.66
N SER A 601 2.51 -23.44 -2.18
CA SER A 601 2.30 -23.85 -0.79
C SER A 601 3.09 -25.12 -0.41
N TYR A 602 3.38 -26.00 -1.37
CA TYR A 602 4.16 -27.22 -1.18
C TYR A 602 5.66 -27.02 -1.41
N LEU A 603 6.04 -26.14 -2.35
CA LEU A 603 7.44 -25.95 -2.76
C LEU A 603 8.15 -24.85 -1.97
N THR A 604 7.43 -23.98 -1.26
CA THR A 604 8.01 -22.78 -0.62
C THR A 604 9.08 -23.08 0.43
N PHE A 605 9.09 -24.27 1.05
CA PHE A 605 10.13 -24.62 2.02
C PHE A 605 11.51 -24.74 1.39
N LEU A 606 11.58 -25.11 0.10
CA LEU A 606 12.84 -25.31 -0.62
C LEU A 606 13.69 -24.04 -0.66
N PRO A 607 13.22 -22.89 -1.21
CA PRO A 607 14.02 -21.67 -1.23
C PRO A 607 14.27 -21.11 0.17
N ILE A 608 13.36 -21.29 1.13
CA ILE A 608 13.51 -20.80 2.52
C ILE A 608 14.65 -21.53 3.22
N ILE A 609 14.63 -22.87 3.25
CA ILE A 609 15.69 -23.68 3.89
C ILE A 609 17.02 -23.47 3.15
N SER A 610 16.97 -23.37 1.82
CA SER A 610 18.16 -23.09 1.01
C SER A 610 18.81 -21.76 1.38
N TYR A 611 18.02 -20.69 1.55
CA TYR A 611 18.52 -19.40 2.01
C TYR A 611 19.16 -19.50 3.41
N ILE A 612 18.49 -20.17 4.35
CA ILE A 612 19.03 -20.35 5.71
C ILE A 612 20.37 -21.08 5.67
N VAL A 613 20.46 -22.15 4.88
CA VAL A 613 21.70 -22.93 4.67
C VAL A 613 22.81 -22.03 4.11
N LEU A 614 22.57 -21.34 3.00
CA LEU A 614 23.58 -20.51 2.35
C LEU A 614 24.06 -19.37 3.27
N ARG A 615 23.17 -18.83 4.10
CA ARG A 615 23.45 -17.72 5.02
C ARG A 615 24.18 -18.15 6.30
N ASN A 616 24.00 -19.38 6.78
CA ASN A 616 24.44 -19.81 8.12
C ASN A 616 25.50 -20.92 8.15
N VAL A 617 25.67 -21.69 7.07
CA VAL A 617 26.68 -22.76 7.03
C VAL A 617 28.10 -22.17 7.12
N PRO A 618 28.49 -21.16 6.32
CA PRO A 618 29.78 -20.51 6.47
C PRO A 618 29.82 -19.69 7.77
N GLY A 619 30.79 -19.98 8.64
CA GLY A 619 30.90 -19.30 9.95
C GLY A 619 31.05 -17.79 9.86
N TRP A 620 31.78 -17.30 8.84
CA TRP A 620 32.03 -15.87 8.61
C TRP A 620 30.78 -15.08 8.18
N LEU A 621 29.84 -15.73 7.49
CA LEU A 621 28.53 -15.13 7.22
C LEU A 621 27.72 -15.13 8.51
N ARG A 622 27.77 -16.21 9.30
CA ARG A 622 26.97 -16.31 10.53
C ARG A 622 27.30 -15.22 11.56
N THR A 623 28.56 -14.81 11.66
CA THR A 623 29.03 -13.78 12.60
C THR A 623 29.02 -12.35 12.04
N ARG A 624 28.38 -12.15 10.89
CA ARG A 624 28.19 -10.82 10.28
C ARG A 624 26.73 -10.58 9.95
N TYR A 625 26.29 -9.33 10.09
CA TYR A 625 24.94 -8.94 9.72
C TYR A 625 24.89 -7.50 9.20
N SER A 626 23.87 -7.17 8.41
CA SER A 626 23.65 -5.80 7.96
C SER A 626 22.87 -5.00 9.00
N SER A 627 23.50 -4.00 9.62
CA SER A 627 22.84 -3.15 10.63
C SER A 627 21.76 -2.28 10.00
N PHE A 628 21.95 -1.88 8.73
CA PHE A 628 20.93 -1.19 7.92
C PHE A 628 19.66 -2.03 7.78
N PHE A 629 19.77 -3.28 7.29
CA PHE A 629 18.60 -4.14 7.16
C PHE A 629 18.00 -4.51 8.53
N ALA A 630 18.82 -4.80 9.53
CA ALA A 630 18.33 -5.12 10.86
C ALA A 630 17.49 -3.96 11.46
N TRP A 631 17.86 -2.71 11.20
CA TRP A 631 17.07 -1.55 11.62
C TRP A 631 15.67 -1.55 11.00
N PHE A 632 15.55 -1.75 9.68
CA PHE A 632 14.26 -1.87 8.99
C PHE A 632 13.47 -3.10 9.47
N GLY A 633 14.15 -4.20 9.81
CA GLY A 633 13.53 -5.42 10.33
C GLY A 633 12.81 -5.24 11.67
N ARG A 634 13.32 -4.34 12.52
CA ARG A 634 12.70 -4.03 13.83
C ARG A 634 11.36 -3.30 13.71
N ILE A 635 11.14 -2.60 12.60
CA ILE A 635 9.92 -1.82 12.30
C ILE A 635 9.17 -2.38 11.08
N SER A 636 9.40 -3.64 10.72
CA SER A 636 8.93 -4.22 9.45
C SER A 636 7.41 -4.27 9.34
N LEU A 637 6.72 -4.52 10.46
CA LEU A 637 5.26 -4.60 10.51
C LEU A 637 4.62 -3.23 10.24
N GLU A 638 5.14 -2.19 10.90
CA GLU A 638 4.68 -0.81 10.73
C GLU A 638 4.96 -0.31 9.32
N LEU A 639 6.12 -0.64 8.74
CA LEU A 639 6.41 -0.36 7.34
C LEU A 639 5.40 -1.05 6.40
N PHE A 640 5.06 -2.31 6.68
CA PHE A 640 4.10 -3.05 5.86
C PHE A 640 2.70 -2.41 5.87
N ILE A 641 2.24 -1.94 7.02
CA ILE A 641 0.88 -1.39 7.15
C ILE A 641 0.82 0.07 6.69
N VAL A 642 1.78 0.90 7.11
CA VAL A 642 1.77 2.34 6.82
C VAL A 642 1.94 2.64 5.32
N GLN A 643 2.53 1.72 4.54
CA GLN A 643 2.65 1.89 3.08
C GLN A 643 1.30 2.16 2.41
N TYR A 644 0.21 1.57 2.94
CA TYR A 644 -1.14 1.70 2.40
C TYR A 644 -1.68 3.14 2.45
N HIS A 645 -1.15 3.99 3.32
CA HIS A 645 -1.69 5.33 3.58
C HIS A 645 -0.71 6.48 3.32
N ILE A 646 0.58 6.20 3.09
CA ILE A 646 1.56 7.23 2.71
C ILE A 646 2.08 7.04 1.28
N TRP A 647 2.38 5.82 0.87
CA TRP A 647 2.94 5.55 -0.46
C TRP A 647 1.86 5.16 -1.46
N LEU A 648 0.98 4.26 -1.06
CA LEU A 648 -0.09 3.75 -1.89
C LEU A 648 -1.35 4.60 -1.68
N ALA A 649 -2.23 4.56 -2.68
CA ALA A 649 -3.53 5.20 -2.63
C ALA A 649 -4.58 4.31 -3.30
N ALA A 650 -5.86 4.57 -3.01
CA ALA A 650 -7.02 3.92 -3.63
C ALA A 650 -6.88 2.39 -3.62
N ASP A 651 -6.89 1.83 -2.41
CA ASP A 651 -6.87 0.39 -2.17
C ASP A 651 -5.73 -0.35 -2.91
N THR A 652 -4.54 0.27 -2.94
CA THR A 652 -3.30 -0.22 -3.59
C THR A 652 -3.23 -0.09 -5.11
N HIS A 653 -4.22 0.50 -5.77
CA HIS A 653 -4.18 0.69 -7.22
C HIS A 653 -3.27 1.86 -7.64
N GLY A 654 -3.10 2.84 -6.76
CA GLY A 654 -2.36 4.07 -7.02
C GLY A 654 -1.17 4.33 -6.12
N VAL A 655 -0.53 5.46 -6.38
CA VAL A 655 0.50 6.08 -5.54
C VAL A 655 0.09 7.49 -5.13
N LEU A 656 0.45 7.88 -3.90
CA LEU A 656 0.21 9.23 -3.39
C LEU A 656 1.23 10.22 -3.98
N VAL A 657 0.74 11.39 -4.39
CA VAL A 657 1.56 12.45 -4.99
C VAL A 657 1.42 13.74 -4.18
N LEU A 658 2.49 14.10 -3.48
CA LEU A 658 2.63 15.36 -2.76
C LEU A 658 3.20 16.46 -3.67
N ILE A 659 4.09 16.09 -4.60
CA ILE A 659 4.71 17.00 -5.57
C ILE A 659 4.40 16.50 -6.99
N PRO A 660 3.50 17.17 -7.74
CA PRO A 660 3.20 16.79 -9.11
C PRO A 660 4.43 16.99 -10.02
N SER A 661 4.46 16.27 -11.14
CA SER A 661 5.50 16.34 -12.20
C SER A 661 6.92 15.88 -11.82
N TYR A 662 7.26 15.74 -10.54
CA TYR A 662 8.58 15.28 -10.06
C TYR A 662 8.51 13.92 -9.35
N PRO A 663 8.33 12.80 -10.07
CA PRO A 663 8.07 11.49 -9.47
C PRO A 663 9.20 10.99 -8.56
N VAL A 664 10.47 11.19 -8.95
CA VAL A 664 11.62 10.74 -8.14
C VAL A 664 11.70 11.52 -6.83
N LEU A 665 11.55 12.85 -6.88
CA LEU A 665 11.55 13.70 -5.68
C LEU A 665 10.36 13.37 -4.77
N ASN A 666 9.18 13.12 -5.36
CA ASN A 666 8.00 12.68 -4.63
C ASN A 666 8.27 11.37 -3.86
N VAL A 667 8.87 10.37 -4.52
CA VAL A 667 9.23 9.10 -3.86
C VAL A 667 10.25 9.32 -2.74
N ILE A 668 11.28 10.14 -2.94
CA ILE A 668 12.28 10.43 -1.89
C ILE A 668 11.63 11.07 -0.66
N ILE A 669 10.81 12.11 -0.86
CA ILE A 669 10.17 12.85 0.22
C ILE A 669 9.13 11.99 0.95
N THR A 670 8.27 11.31 0.20
CA THR A 670 7.25 10.42 0.80
C THR A 670 7.92 9.26 1.53
N SER A 671 9.04 8.70 1.03
CA SER A 671 9.83 7.68 1.72
C SER A 671 10.41 8.18 3.04
N PHE A 672 10.94 9.41 3.08
CA PHE A 672 11.47 10.01 4.30
C PHE A 672 10.37 10.17 5.37
N ILE A 673 9.22 10.74 5.00
CA ILE A 673 8.07 10.89 5.90
C ILE A 673 7.57 9.51 6.36
N PHE A 674 7.42 8.59 5.41
CA PHE A 674 6.98 7.21 5.64
C PHE A 674 7.83 6.50 6.70
N ILE A 675 9.15 6.51 6.54
CA ILE A 675 10.07 5.85 7.47
C ILE A 675 10.00 6.48 8.87
N CYS A 676 9.95 7.81 8.95
CA CYS A 676 9.83 8.52 10.23
C CYS A 676 8.52 8.17 10.97
N VAL A 677 7.41 8.13 10.23
CA VAL A 677 6.09 7.77 10.78
C VAL A 677 6.07 6.31 11.22
N SER A 678 6.56 5.36 10.41
CA SER A 678 6.63 3.94 10.80
C SER A 678 7.48 3.72 12.05
N HIS A 679 8.61 4.43 12.17
CA HIS A 679 9.43 4.38 13.38
C HIS A 679 8.70 4.93 14.61
N GLU A 680 7.99 6.06 14.50
CA GLU A 680 7.22 6.61 15.62
C GLU A 680 6.06 5.70 16.02
N MET A 681 5.39 5.07 15.05
CA MET A 681 4.33 4.09 15.31
C MET A 681 4.82 2.87 16.08
N SER A 682 6.03 2.38 15.77
CA SER A 682 6.65 1.30 16.53
C SER A 682 6.97 1.72 17.97
N LYS A 683 7.45 2.96 18.17
CA LYS A 683 7.70 3.52 19.52
C LYS A 683 6.41 3.62 20.33
N ILE A 684 5.34 4.17 19.75
CA ILE A 684 4.02 4.30 20.37
C ILE A 684 3.48 2.93 20.78
N THR A 685 3.56 1.92 19.90
CA THR A 685 3.09 0.56 20.18
C THR A 685 3.84 -0.07 21.36
N ASN A 686 5.16 0.12 21.43
CA ASN A 686 5.99 -0.39 22.51
C ASN A 686 5.78 0.32 23.86
N VAL A 687 5.32 1.57 23.86
CA VAL A 687 4.90 2.29 25.07
C VAL A 687 3.53 1.79 25.51
N LEU A 688 2.54 1.80 24.62
CA LEU A 688 1.15 1.47 24.95
C LEU A 688 0.97 0.02 25.42
N VAL A 689 1.75 -0.93 24.89
CA VAL A 689 1.67 -2.34 25.32
C VAL A 689 1.97 -2.53 26.81
N LYS A 690 2.87 -1.72 27.40
CA LYS A 690 3.23 -1.81 28.83
C LYS A 690 2.04 -1.50 29.74
N TYR A 691 1.18 -0.59 29.29
CA TYR A 691 0.01 -0.11 30.03
C TYR A 691 -1.26 -0.91 29.71
N ALA A 692 -1.44 -1.29 28.44
CA ALA A 692 -2.58 -2.08 28.01
C ALA A 692 -2.51 -3.54 28.50
N VAL A 693 -1.30 -4.12 28.48
CA VAL A 693 -1.03 -5.51 28.89
C VAL A 693 -0.05 -5.48 30.07
N PRO A 694 -0.52 -5.24 31.30
CA PRO A 694 0.32 -5.26 32.50
C PRO A 694 0.72 -6.69 32.88
N SER A 695 1.85 -6.86 33.56
CA SER A 695 2.36 -8.17 34.01
C SER A 695 1.50 -8.83 35.08
N ASP A 696 0.77 -8.03 35.86
CA ASP A 696 -0.18 -8.54 36.86
C ASP A 696 -1.45 -9.10 36.20
N TRP A 697 -1.79 -10.36 36.53
CA TRP A 697 -2.88 -11.09 35.88
C TRP A 697 -4.26 -10.47 36.16
N LYS A 698 -4.48 -9.89 37.35
CA LYS A 698 -5.77 -9.25 37.69
C LYS A 698 -5.98 -8.01 36.85
N SER A 699 -4.94 -7.17 36.78
CA SER A 699 -4.93 -5.97 35.96
C SER A 699 -5.06 -6.30 34.46
N LEU A 700 -4.40 -7.36 34.00
CA LEU A 700 -4.51 -7.87 32.64
C LEU A 700 -5.93 -8.33 32.31
N LEU A 701 -6.54 -9.13 33.18
CA LEU A 701 -7.89 -9.63 32.98
C LEU A 701 -8.92 -8.50 32.94
N ARG A 702 -8.79 -7.51 33.85
CA ARG A 702 -9.63 -6.30 33.84
C ARG A 702 -9.52 -5.58 32.50
N ASN A 703 -8.30 -5.30 32.04
CA ASN A 703 -8.07 -4.59 30.78
C ASN A 703 -8.60 -5.39 29.57
N LEU A 704 -8.44 -6.71 29.58
CA LEU A 704 -8.96 -7.60 28.53
C LEU A 704 -10.49 -7.58 28.47
N ILE A 705 -11.17 -7.64 29.62
CA ILE A 705 -12.62 -7.56 29.71
C ILE A 705 -13.10 -6.21 29.17
N LEU A 706 -12.46 -5.11 29.56
CA LEU A 706 -12.79 -3.76 29.06
C LEU A 706 -12.59 -3.67 27.54
N PHE A 707 -11.48 -4.20 27.03
CA PHE A 707 -11.19 -4.20 25.60
C PHE A 707 -12.25 -4.97 24.81
N ILE A 708 -12.60 -6.19 25.26
CA ILE A 708 -13.65 -7.00 24.63
C ILE A 708 -15.00 -6.30 24.73
N ALA A 709 -15.35 -5.74 25.88
CA ALA A 709 -16.62 -5.05 26.10
C ALA A 709 -16.79 -3.80 25.21
N ILE A 710 -15.71 -3.12 24.83
CA ILE A 710 -15.73 -1.99 23.90
C ILE A 710 -15.73 -2.47 22.45
N LEU A 711 -14.86 -3.42 22.13
CA LEU A 711 -14.60 -3.83 20.75
C LEU A 711 -15.74 -4.69 20.16
N LEU A 712 -16.37 -5.53 20.98
CA LEU A 712 -17.42 -6.46 20.53
C LEU A 712 -18.70 -5.72 20.09
N PRO A 713 -19.26 -4.77 20.87
CA PRO A 713 -20.42 -4.00 20.43
C PRO A 713 -20.15 -3.15 19.19
N ILE A 714 -19.02 -2.42 19.16
CA ILE A 714 -18.67 -1.52 18.05
C ILE A 714 -18.48 -2.31 16.74
N GLY A 715 -17.85 -3.48 16.85
CA GLY A 715 -17.65 -4.37 15.71
C GLY A 715 -18.92 -5.02 15.20
N ILE A 716 -19.87 -5.33 16.09
CA ILE A 716 -21.17 -5.91 15.73
C ILE A 716 -22.10 -4.87 15.09
N THR A 717 -22.13 -3.62 15.58
CA THR A 717 -23.10 -2.61 15.11
C THR A 717 -22.70 -1.92 13.81
N ASN A 718 -21.40 -1.80 13.52
CA ASN A 718 -20.91 -1.02 12.36
C ASN A 718 -20.31 -1.87 11.24
N GLY A 719 -20.42 -3.19 11.33
CA GLY A 719 -19.86 -4.13 10.35
C GLY A 719 -18.36 -4.07 10.12
N MET A 720 -17.63 -3.35 10.99
CA MET A 720 -16.18 -3.46 11.11
C MET A 720 -15.74 -4.88 11.42
N PHE A 721 -16.63 -5.61 12.12
CA PHE A 721 -16.61 -7.05 12.21
C PHE A 721 -17.96 -7.67 11.79
N SER A 722 -18.47 -7.41 10.59
CA SER A 722 -19.61 -8.17 10.05
C SER A 722 -19.46 -8.50 8.58
#